data_AF-A0A6I2GIF6-F1
#
_entry.id   AF-A0A6I2GIF6-F1
#
_cell.length_a   1.000
_cell.length_b   1.000
_cell.length_c   1.000
_cell.angle_alpha   90.00
_cell.angle_beta   90.00
_cell.angle_gamma   90.00
#
_symmetry.space_group_name_H-M   'P 1'
#
loop_
_entity.id
_entity.type
_entity.pdbx_description
1 polymer ?
#
loop_
_entity_poly.entity_id
_entity_poly.type
_entity_poly.pdbx_seq_one_letter_code
_entity_poly.pdbx_strand_id
1 'polypeptide(L)'
;MKIAFRSALAAGLVALMLSCGGADAPAEPDPQGTPDTPGTPVLDPAGDEDHDGLTNQQEANGWDIQVDRVGLGEKKLEHVASDPRKADTDGDGLTDAEEFQKTDPTKKDTDGDTLSDYEEVRVYLSVPVTVDTDGDSVNAGTSSTQLWDGDEVKVWGSSPSLADTDGDGRSDYEEIIANSTNPLVAQVPELELSFVGNMDVRLDVTYGSGSTTQKQYGQVLALADTTEQSRTDSVASTLSVEASVTVGVEASAGFPESSVTASASATLSAGYSQENSTSLTSSASRTAQQEYQKYVSDTQDLTESTSSGRLSVGMKLKNASSKPFKLTNLTVTAFQFDPLTRTFKTVATLTPVLGEFNLGPLEEKPVAQQVVATGVNAGLIKEFLKQPSALSFRVSNFDLQNAEGTNYAFLNEVTNDRTGLLVIDYGDGRVERYRVATNVRRNADGSPAGVPLKEVFEKYIKVPYATAPWQPAAGSTGFEDKAGKRVLTQIKDKVSAPQGSASRRFWALFAKDVRLADRAQDFDNIVLQRGQELHLAYVSDDDKDGLLSYEERLYGSSDSAVDTDHDTVSDFDEVRTGWTAGTGLPASLGYPRQVFSDPTSADADNDGSTDAQEKAAGTDPYNPDTDNDQLLDGSDAAPLSPFNSPPSINLTLTSSDPTFTLTGSITDTVDAIASASIAWGDGATTPLSSGYNALNASHAYAAQGTYTITVSATDARGAPSTKTFTATSVFPTAGLVGFWRLNGNFSDSSGGAHHLTLGGQLTSGSSGGFVNDRAGNALRAYDFQGDNIQPDYSYAAGTVGAIDTANFSVALWINASGNTGADGWVVSQQNAFAVRLNGGRPSLRLGTGVTDLTSTTSVGTGTWKHVAWVKSGSTVLMYVNGTQVFSGAAGSFSAGTCTNLFLGGNRTGGCQSAPDSNFMPHQLDDVRVYSRALSAAEVTMLMNQAP
;
A
#
# COMPACT_ATOMS: atom_id res chain seq x y z
N MET A 1 38.37 33.44 -19.11
CA MET A 1 39.37 34.39 -19.66
C MET A 1 38.72 35.78 -19.60
N LYS A 2 39.33 36.70 -18.84
CA LYS A 2 39.02 38.15 -18.60
C LYS A 2 38.48 38.88 -19.84
N ILE A 3 37.48 39.79 -19.88
CA ILE A 3 37.07 41.03 -19.13
C ILE A 3 35.65 41.40 -19.69
N ALA A 4 34.54 41.62 -18.95
CA ALA A 4 34.08 42.72 -18.08
C ALA A 4 33.77 44.10 -18.74
N PHE A 5 32.51 44.55 -18.63
CA PHE A 5 31.93 45.90 -18.30
C PHE A 5 30.61 46.16 -19.06
N ARG A 6 29.43 46.06 -18.40
CA ARG A 6 28.63 47.12 -17.72
C ARG A 6 28.03 48.16 -18.69
N SER A 7 26.72 48.16 -18.96
CA SER A 7 25.59 48.67 -18.14
C SER A 7 25.58 50.19 -17.94
N ALA A 8 24.57 50.90 -18.46
CA ALA A 8 23.64 51.75 -17.68
C ALA A 8 22.84 52.77 -18.52
N LEU A 9 21.53 52.74 -18.26
CA LEU A 9 20.59 53.85 -18.03
C LEU A 9 19.85 54.56 -19.19
N ALA A 10 18.59 54.80 -18.83
CA ALA A 10 17.44 55.25 -19.58
C ALA A 10 17.17 56.76 -19.46
N ALA A 11 16.14 57.15 -20.22
CA ALA A 11 15.14 58.20 -19.96
C ALA A 11 15.43 59.64 -20.40
N GLY A 12 14.46 60.21 -21.13
CA GLY A 12 14.31 61.67 -21.29
C GLY A 12 13.43 62.08 -22.48
N LEU A 13 12.15 62.32 -22.21
CA LEU A 13 11.08 62.76 -23.13
C LEU A 13 11.09 64.31 -23.32
N VAL A 14 10.83 64.78 -24.56
CA VAL A 14 10.09 66.00 -25.01
C VAL A 14 10.45 67.41 -24.44
N ALA A 15 10.75 68.37 -25.34
CA ALA A 15 10.01 69.65 -25.47
C ALA A 15 10.59 70.64 -26.53
N LEU A 16 9.66 71.08 -27.38
CA LEU A 16 9.54 72.26 -28.26
C LEU A 16 10.28 73.58 -27.88
N MET A 17 10.81 74.30 -28.91
CA MET A 17 10.43 75.67 -29.35
C MET A 17 11.57 76.55 -29.89
N LEU A 18 11.23 77.25 -30.98
CA LEU A 18 11.89 78.36 -31.67
C LEU A 18 12.49 79.45 -30.77
N SER A 19 13.65 80.00 -31.17
CA SER A 19 13.73 81.34 -31.79
C SER A 19 15.19 81.74 -32.01
N CYS A 20 15.50 82.33 -33.16
CA CYS A 20 16.67 83.20 -33.31
C CYS A 20 16.24 84.42 -34.12
N GLY A 21 16.52 85.61 -33.58
CA GLY A 21 16.26 86.90 -34.21
C GLY A 21 17.56 87.69 -34.36
N GLY A 22 17.48 88.75 -35.17
CA GLY A 22 18.40 89.89 -35.09
C GLY A 22 19.14 90.20 -36.38
N ALA A 23 18.61 91.16 -37.14
CA ALA A 23 19.23 91.84 -38.27
C ALA A 23 20.25 92.91 -37.81
N ASP A 24 21.24 93.24 -38.65
CA ASP A 24 21.44 94.60 -39.21
C ASP A 24 22.71 94.70 -40.10
N ALA A 25 22.56 95.39 -41.24
CA ALA A 25 23.57 95.77 -42.26
C ALA A 25 24.04 97.24 -41.98
N PRO A 26 24.73 98.05 -42.86
CA PRO A 26 25.06 97.90 -44.31
C PRO A 26 26.36 98.59 -44.85
N ALA A 27 26.44 98.63 -46.20
CA ALA A 27 27.09 99.60 -47.13
C ALA A 27 28.37 99.12 -47.88
N GLU A 28 28.63 99.30 -49.18
CA GLU A 28 27.93 99.61 -50.47
C GLU A 28 29.02 99.50 -51.62
N PRO A 29 28.85 99.81 -52.94
CA PRO A 29 28.69 98.81 -54.02
C PRO A 29 29.63 98.92 -55.27
N ASP A 30 29.32 98.08 -56.29
CA ASP A 30 29.42 98.25 -57.79
C ASP A 30 30.42 97.34 -58.58
N PRO A 31 30.23 97.04 -59.91
CA PRO A 31 29.30 96.06 -60.50
C PRO A 31 29.92 95.17 -61.62
N GLN A 32 29.20 94.12 -62.05
CA GLN A 32 29.01 93.62 -63.44
C GLN A 32 28.86 92.08 -63.46
N GLY A 33 27.73 91.60 -63.98
CA GLY A 33 27.53 90.18 -64.31
C GLY A 33 26.10 89.71 -64.08
N THR A 34 25.42 89.34 -65.16
CA THR A 34 24.02 88.88 -65.28
C THR A 34 23.70 87.59 -64.48
N PRO A 35 22.41 87.31 -64.19
CA PRO A 35 22.01 86.38 -63.13
C PRO A 35 22.16 84.91 -63.55
N ASP A 36 23.01 84.17 -62.84
CA ASP A 36 22.87 82.71 -62.74
C ASP A 36 21.67 82.42 -61.84
N THR A 37 20.70 81.69 -62.38
CA THR A 37 19.73 80.91 -61.61
C THR A 37 20.46 80.15 -60.50
N PRO A 38 19.97 80.13 -59.24
CA PRO A 38 20.49 79.22 -58.24
C PRO A 38 20.21 77.78 -58.71
N GLY A 39 21.21 77.16 -59.33
CA GLY A 39 21.26 75.72 -59.48
C GLY A 39 21.26 75.10 -58.09
N THR A 40 20.50 74.04 -57.93
CA THR A 40 20.54 73.16 -56.76
C THR A 40 21.99 72.90 -56.35
N PRO A 41 22.32 72.88 -55.04
CA PRO A 41 23.67 72.50 -54.59
C PRO A 41 24.02 71.15 -55.20
N VAL A 42 25.11 71.11 -55.98
CA VAL A 42 25.65 69.86 -56.52
C VAL A 42 26.18 69.08 -55.34
N LEU A 43 25.57 67.92 -55.06
CA LEU A 43 26.03 67.01 -54.01
C LEU A 43 27.43 66.47 -54.37
N ASP A 44 28.30 66.32 -53.37
CA ASP A 44 29.60 65.69 -53.55
C ASP A 44 29.39 64.20 -53.89
N PRO A 45 29.79 63.71 -55.07
CA PRO A 45 29.56 62.31 -55.46
C PRO A 45 30.13 61.28 -54.48
N ALA A 46 31.23 61.60 -53.78
CA ALA A 46 31.85 60.70 -52.80
C ALA A 46 31.36 60.95 -51.36
N GLY A 47 30.54 61.98 -51.15
CA GLY A 47 29.89 62.27 -49.88
C GLY A 47 28.68 61.37 -49.65
N ASP A 48 28.22 61.36 -48.41
CA ASP A 48 27.02 60.69 -47.90
C ASP A 48 26.27 61.80 -47.16
N GLU A 49 25.25 62.38 -47.80
CA GLU A 49 24.63 63.65 -47.36
C GLU A 49 23.57 63.44 -46.27
N ASP A 50 22.95 62.26 -46.19
CA ASP A 50 21.99 61.90 -45.16
C ASP A 50 22.53 60.95 -44.08
N HIS A 51 23.76 60.48 -44.25
CA HIS A 51 24.54 59.66 -43.31
C HIS A 51 23.96 58.27 -43.05
N ASP A 52 23.35 57.65 -44.06
CA ASP A 52 22.82 56.29 -43.98
C ASP A 52 23.88 55.21 -44.31
N GLY A 53 25.01 55.63 -44.90
CA GLY A 53 26.13 54.77 -45.28
C GLY A 53 26.27 54.48 -46.77
N LEU A 54 25.38 54.99 -47.63
CA LEU A 54 25.54 55.03 -49.07
C LEU A 54 26.14 56.38 -49.51
N THR A 55 26.95 56.35 -50.57
CA THR A 55 27.42 57.60 -51.16
C THR A 55 26.37 58.18 -52.11
N ASN A 56 26.32 59.50 -52.23
CA ASN A 56 25.45 60.22 -53.15
C ASN A 56 25.55 59.68 -54.60
N GLN A 57 26.74 59.19 -55.00
CA GLN A 57 26.93 58.55 -56.30
C GLN A 57 26.34 57.14 -56.38
N GLN A 58 26.38 56.33 -55.32
CA GLN A 58 25.75 55.00 -55.33
C GLN A 58 24.23 55.12 -55.43
N GLU A 59 23.66 56.05 -54.68
CA GLU A 59 22.23 56.34 -54.67
C GLU A 59 21.76 56.91 -56.00
N ALA A 60 22.47 57.91 -56.55
CA ALA A 60 22.12 58.51 -57.84
C ALA A 60 22.36 57.58 -59.04
N ASN A 61 23.36 56.69 -58.98
CA ASN A 61 23.59 55.69 -60.04
C ASN A 61 22.61 54.53 -59.98
N GLY A 62 22.03 54.27 -58.82
CA GLY A 62 21.14 53.14 -58.60
C GLY A 62 21.82 51.77 -58.69
N TRP A 63 21.01 50.73 -58.52
CA TRP A 63 21.38 49.31 -58.60
C TRP A 63 20.23 48.48 -59.19
N ASP A 64 20.54 47.25 -59.59
CA ASP A 64 19.54 46.32 -60.12
C ASP A 64 19.04 45.38 -59.02
N ILE A 65 17.72 45.17 -58.97
CA ILE A 65 17.04 44.18 -58.12
C ILE A 65 16.21 43.22 -58.96
N GLN A 66 15.79 42.10 -58.37
CA GLN A 66 14.97 41.07 -59.02
C GLN A 66 13.68 40.86 -58.25
N VAL A 67 12.55 41.22 -58.84
CA VAL A 67 11.23 41.19 -58.20
C VAL A 67 10.30 40.21 -58.91
N ASP A 68 9.63 39.34 -58.15
CA ASP A 68 8.57 38.45 -58.61
C ASP A 68 7.20 38.99 -58.17
N ARG A 69 6.47 39.58 -59.12
CA ARG A 69 5.14 40.17 -58.85
C ARG A 69 3.98 39.22 -59.13
N VAL A 70 4.26 37.97 -59.48
CA VAL A 70 3.24 37.01 -59.91
C VAL A 70 3.26 35.72 -59.08
N GLY A 71 4.26 35.53 -58.22
CA GLY A 71 4.39 34.38 -57.31
C GLY A 71 4.70 33.07 -58.06
N LEU A 72 5.33 33.16 -59.24
CA LEU A 72 5.64 32.00 -60.10
C LEU A 72 7.13 31.68 -60.18
N GLY A 73 7.94 32.36 -59.38
CA GLY A 73 9.39 32.40 -59.51
C GLY A 73 9.89 33.21 -60.72
N GLU A 74 8.99 33.91 -61.45
CA GLU A 74 9.32 34.68 -62.65
C GLU A 74 9.87 36.07 -62.28
N LYS A 75 11.13 36.10 -61.88
CA LYS A 75 11.81 37.34 -61.46
C LYS A 75 12.07 38.30 -62.62
N LYS A 76 11.64 39.54 -62.47
CA LYS A 76 11.91 40.65 -63.39
C LYS A 76 13.03 41.54 -62.85
N LEU A 77 14.00 41.85 -63.70
CA LEU A 77 15.08 42.80 -63.37
C LEU A 77 14.54 44.23 -63.41
N GLU A 78 14.69 44.97 -62.31
CA GLU A 78 14.31 46.38 -62.18
C GLU A 78 15.53 47.19 -61.71
N HIS A 79 15.75 48.36 -62.31
CA HIS A 79 16.83 49.27 -61.92
C HIS A 79 16.22 50.36 -61.02
N VAL A 80 16.74 50.51 -59.80
CA VAL A 80 16.21 51.36 -58.72
C VAL A 80 17.27 52.31 -58.21
N ALA A 81 16.87 53.44 -57.62
CA ALA A 81 17.76 54.49 -57.10
C ALA A 81 17.09 55.20 -55.92
N SER A 82 17.87 55.72 -54.97
CA SER A 82 17.38 56.47 -53.80
C SER A 82 17.62 57.99 -53.91
N ASP A 83 16.99 58.78 -53.03
CA ASP A 83 17.19 60.23 -52.90
C ASP A 83 18.33 60.50 -51.90
N PRO A 84 19.51 60.99 -52.35
CA PRO A 84 20.70 61.13 -51.50
C PRO A 84 20.61 62.13 -50.33
N ARG A 85 19.43 62.69 -50.06
CA ARG A 85 19.19 63.64 -48.97
C ARG A 85 18.28 63.03 -47.90
N LYS A 86 17.94 61.76 -48.01
CA LYS A 86 17.01 61.06 -47.14
C LYS A 86 17.56 59.67 -46.87
N ALA A 87 17.94 59.43 -45.62
CA ALA A 87 18.40 58.11 -45.19
C ALA A 87 17.37 56.97 -45.36
N ASP A 88 16.11 57.30 -45.65
CA ASP A 88 14.98 56.40 -45.92
C ASP A 88 14.10 57.14 -46.94
N THR A 89 14.23 56.77 -48.22
CA THR A 89 13.72 57.56 -49.34
C THR A 89 12.19 57.54 -49.41
N ASP A 90 11.57 56.39 -49.17
CA ASP A 90 10.12 56.21 -49.23
C ASP A 90 9.41 56.29 -47.85
N GLY A 91 10.16 56.20 -46.76
CA GLY A 91 9.67 56.36 -45.39
C GLY A 91 8.97 55.12 -44.84
N ASP A 92 9.35 53.91 -45.24
CA ASP A 92 8.80 52.66 -44.70
C ASP A 92 9.45 52.22 -43.37
N GLY A 93 10.64 52.75 -43.04
CA GLY A 93 11.40 52.47 -41.83
C GLY A 93 12.65 51.62 -42.03
N LEU A 94 12.95 51.16 -43.25
CA LEU A 94 14.26 50.67 -43.67
C LEU A 94 15.08 51.84 -44.24
N THR A 95 16.37 51.86 -43.96
CA THR A 95 17.28 52.84 -44.56
C THR A 95 17.65 52.43 -45.99
N ASP A 96 17.97 53.37 -46.86
CA ASP A 96 18.35 53.05 -48.25
C ASP A 96 19.58 52.12 -48.28
N ALA A 97 20.49 52.25 -47.31
CA ALA A 97 21.60 51.33 -47.05
C ALA A 97 21.17 49.90 -46.65
N GLU A 98 20.07 49.74 -45.91
CA GLU A 98 19.50 48.42 -45.56
C GLU A 98 18.85 47.76 -46.79
N GLU A 99 18.27 48.56 -47.68
CA GLU A 99 17.59 48.17 -48.91
C GLU A 99 18.54 47.95 -50.10
N PHE A 100 19.78 48.44 -50.00
CA PHE A 100 20.78 48.36 -51.06
C PHE A 100 20.95 46.92 -51.60
N GLN A 101 20.67 46.75 -52.90
CA GLN A 101 20.64 45.47 -53.62
C GLN A 101 19.66 44.41 -53.07
N LYS A 102 18.61 44.86 -52.37
CA LYS A 102 17.57 43.98 -51.82
C LYS A 102 16.17 44.41 -52.28
N THR A 103 15.77 45.66 -52.04
CA THR A 103 14.43 46.20 -52.29
C THR A 103 14.49 47.49 -53.13
N ASP A 104 13.34 48.05 -53.49
CA ASP A 104 13.19 49.32 -54.22
C ASP A 104 12.99 50.48 -53.22
N PRO A 105 14.03 51.29 -52.92
CA PRO A 105 13.98 52.32 -51.87
C PRO A 105 13.00 53.47 -52.17
N THR A 106 12.32 53.45 -53.32
CA THR A 106 11.30 54.43 -53.68
C THR A 106 9.87 53.95 -53.45
N LYS A 107 9.71 52.68 -53.04
CA LYS A 107 8.42 52.02 -52.84
C LYS A 107 8.44 51.24 -51.53
N LYS A 108 7.57 51.69 -50.61
CA LYS A 108 7.36 51.01 -49.32
C LYS A 108 7.06 49.51 -49.42
N ASP A 109 6.52 49.07 -50.56
CA ASP A 109 6.07 47.72 -50.87
C ASP A 109 6.67 47.40 -52.24
N THR A 110 7.79 46.67 -52.23
CA THR A 110 8.60 46.47 -53.42
C THR A 110 7.91 45.57 -54.43
N ASP A 111 7.26 44.48 -54.02
CA ASP A 111 6.64 43.50 -54.91
C ASP A 111 5.14 43.72 -55.18
N GLY A 112 4.47 44.52 -54.34
CA GLY A 112 3.12 45.00 -54.53
C GLY A 112 2.04 44.10 -53.92
N ASP A 113 2.39 43.27 -52.94
CA ASP A 113 1.50 42.31 -52.29
C ASP A 113 0.71 42.89 -51.10
N THR A 114 0.91 44.18 -50.83
CA THR A 114 0.38 45.00 -49.74
C THR A 114 1.17 45.04 -48.45
N LEU A 115 2.19 44.22 -48.20
CA LEU A 115 3.10 44.37 -47.07
C LEU A 115 4.20 45.38 -47.39
N SER A 116 4.66 46.09 -46.36
CA SER A 116 5.84 46.93 -46.54
C SER A 116 7.13 46.14 -46.37
N ASP A 117 8.19 46.54 -47.06
CA ASP A 117 9.49 45.89 -47.00
C ASP A 117 10.00 45.81 -45.54
N TYR A 118 9.76 46.86 -44.74
CA TYR A 118 9.98 46.85 -43.30
C TYR A 118 9.21 45.73 -42.57
N GLU A 119 7.90 45.58 -42.80
CA GLU A 119 7.06 44.57 -42.15
C GLU A 119 7.55 43.16 -42.47
N GLU A 120 7.86 42.90 -43.72
CA GLU A 120 8.35 41.63 -44.21
C GLU A 120 9.68 41.25 -43.56
N VAL A 121 10.66 42.16 -43.57
CA VAL A 121 12.01 41.88 -43.07
C VAL A 121 12.09 41.89 -41.54
N ARG A 122 11.27 42.69 -40.82
CA ARG A 122 11.40 42.88 -39.36
C ARG A 122 10.30 42.21 -38.54
N VAL A 123 9.12 41.94 -39.10
CA VAL A 123 7.97 41.42 -38.35
C VAL A 123 7.62 39.99 -38.74
N TYR A 124 7.60 39.68 -40.04
CA TYR A 124 7.10 38.39 -40.56
C TYR A 124 8.21 37.45 -41.05
N LEU A 125 9.39 37.99 -41.33
CA LEU A 125 10.51 37.31 -41.98
C LEU A 125 10.12 36.69 -43.34
N SER A 126 9.24 37.37 -44.09
CA SER A 126 9.00 37.09 -45.51
C SER A 126 10.06 37.76 -46.39
N VAL A 127 9.98 37.55 -47.70
CA VAL A 127 10.94 38.00 -48.70
C VAL A 127 10.32 39.14 -49.52
N PRO A 128 10.78 40.39 -49.37
CA PRO A 128 10.10 41.60 -49.89
C PRO A 128 10.19 41.82 -51.41
N VAL A 129 10.63 40.80 -52.14
CA VAL A 129 10.77 40.86 -53.60
C VAL A 129 9.98 39.75 -54.27
N THR A 130 9.09 39.09 -53.54
CA THR A 130 8.21 38.05 -54.06
C THR A 130 6.89 38.09 -53.32
N VAL A 131 5.80 38.25 -54.08
CA VAL A 131 4.44 38.29 -53.52
C VAL A 131 3.98 36.97 -52.85
N ASP A 132 4.82 35.94 -52.87
CA ASP A 132 4.58 34.60 -52.34
C ASP A 132 5.93 34.03 -51.88
N THR A 133 6.23 34.16 -50.59
CA THR A 133 7.54 33.80 -50.04
C THR A 133 7.71 32.30 -49.87
N ASP A 134 6.69 31.60 -49.40
CA ASP A 134 6.76 30.17 -49.09
C ASP A 134 6.32 29.27 -50.26
N GLY A 135 5.77 29.87 -51.32
CA GLY A 135 5.43 29.20 -52.56
C GLY A 135 4.25 28.26 -52.43
N ASP A 136 3.39 28.44 -51.42
CA ASP A 136 2.22 27.59 -51.17
C ASP A 136 0.99 28.03 -51.99
N SER A 137 1.03 29.25 -52.56
CA SER A 137 -0.02 29.73 -53.44
C SER A 137 -0.07 28.86 -54.73
N VAL A 138 -1.26 28.50 -55.19
CA VAL A 138 -1.36 27.57 -56.33
C VAL A 138 -0.78 28.15 -57.62
N ASN A 139 0.06 27.32 -58.24
CA ASN A 139 0.56 27.45 -59.62
C ASN A 139 -0.47 28.02 -60.61
N ALA A 140 -0.02 29.03 -61.35
CA ALA A 140 -0.60 29.61 -62.55
C ALA A 140 -1.55 28.69 -63.35
N GLY A 141 -2.85 29.03 -63.37
CA GLY A 141 -3.67 28.72 -64.53
C GLY A 141 -5.17 28.60 -64.35
N THR A 142 -5.70 28.28 -63.15
CA THR A 142 -7.13 27.92 -63.05
C THR A 142 -7.91 28.29 -61.77
N SER A 143 -7.37 29.05 -60.81
CA SER A 143 -8.18 29.53 -59.67
C SER A 143 -8.00 31.03 -59.45
N SER A 144 -9.09 31.73 -59.15
CA SER A 144 -9.18 33.20 -59.07
C SER A 144 -8.80 33.76 -57.69
N THR A 145 -8.17 32.97 -56.82
CA THR A 145 -7.82 33.39 -55.46
C THR A 145 -6.37 32.99 -55.20
N GLN A 146 -5.48 33.98 -55.30
CA GLN A 146 -4.09 33.88 -54.89
C GLN A 146 -4.02 34.12 -53.38
N LEU A 147 -3.06 33.47 -52.71
CA LEU A 147 -2.77 33.66 -51.30
C LEU A 147 -1.36 34.24 -51.23
N TRP A 148 -1.28 35.58 -51.33
CA TRP A 148 -0.01 36.32 -51.27
C TRP A 148 0.30 36.69 -49.82
N ASP A 149 1.57 36.97 -49.51
CA ASP A 149 2.04 37.19 -48.13
C ASP A 149 1.20 38.27 -47.41
N GLY A 150 0.83 39.34 -48.09
CA GLY A 150 -0.04 40.39 -47.56
C GLY A 150 -1.48 39.97 -47.32
N ASP A 151 -2.06 39.11 -48.16
CA ASP A 151 -3.39 38.53 -47.92
C ASP A 151 -3.34 37.56 -46.73
N GLU A 152 -2.29 36.75 -46.63
CA GLU A 152 -2.05 35.87 -45.50
C GLU A 152 -2.03 36.63 -44.18
N VAL A 153 -1.22 37.67 -44.09
CA VAL A 153 -1.07 38.46 -42.87
C VAL A 153 -2.33 39.27 -42.55
N LYS A 154 -2.88 39.99 -43.54
CA LYS A 154 -3.91 41.01 -43.29
C LYS A 154 -5.33 40.46 -43.29
N VAL A 155 -5.59 39.38 -44.03
CA VAL A 155 -6.92 38.78 -44.14
C VAL A 155 -7.05 37.56 -43.23
N TRP A 156 -6.06 36.67 -43.26
CA TRP A 156 -6.15 35.35 -42.60
C TRP A 156 -5.38 35.26 -41.29
N GLY A 157 -4.34 36.08 -41.13
CA GLY A 157 -3.41 36.07 -40.02
C GLY A 157 -2.40 34.92 -40.04
N SER A 158 -2.22 34.20 -41.17
CA SER A 158 -1.21 33.14 -41.35
C SER A 158 0.20 33.70 -41.50
N SER A 159 1.19 32.82 -41.47
CA SER A 159 2.61 33.13 -41.55
C SER A 159 3.07 33.11 -43.01
N PRO A 160 3.44 34.26 -43.60
CA PRO A 160 3.86 34.32 -45.01
C PRO A 160 5.19 33.62 -45.31
N SER A 161 5.97 33.31 -44.27
CA SER A 161 7.25 32.62 -44.42
C SER A 161 7.14 31.10 -44.22
N LEU A 162 5.94 30.56 -44.02
CA LEU A 162 5.73 29.16 -43.69
C LEU A 162 4.46 28.64 -44.34
N ALA A 163 4.63 27.82 -45.38
CA ALA A 163 3.53 27.22 -46.14
C ALA A 163 2.48 26.48 -45.28
N ASP A 164 2.81 26.08 -44.06
CA ASP A 164 1.93 25.41 -43.11
C ASP A 164 2.11 26.09 -41.75
N THR A 165 1.26 27.08 -41.44
CA THR A 165 1.47 27.96 -40.30
C THR A 165 1.42 27.20 -38.98
N ASP A 166 0.43 26.34 -38.77
CA ASP A 166 0.24 25.61 -37.53
C ASP A 166 0.97 24.25 -37.48
N GLY A 167 1.55 23.81 -38.59
CA GLY A 167 2.39 22.63 -38.68
C GLY A 167 1.62 21.31 -38.66
N ASP A 168 0.34 21.29 -39.03
CA ASP A 168 -0.48 20.07 -39.02
C ASP A 168 -0.29 19.17 -40.26
N GLY A 169 0.53 19.61 -41.21
CA GLY A 169 0.86 18.92 -42.47
C GLY A 169 -0.04 19.32 -43.65
N ARG A 170 -0.80 20.41 -43.53
CA ARG A 170 -1.60 21.01 -44.62
C ARG A 170 -1.12 22.43 -44.84
N SER A 171 -1.12 22.86 -46.08
CA SER A 171 -0.68 24.23 -46.36
C SER A 171 -1.77 25.24 -46.03
N ASP A 172 -1.41 26.49 -45.75
CA ASP A 172 -2.35 27.56 -45.45
C ASP A 172 -3.33 27.76 -46.62
N TYR A 173 -2.84 27.68 -47.86
CA TYR A 173 -3.68 27.64 -49.06
C TYR A 173 -4.71 26.50 -49.03
N GLU A 174 -4.30 25.27 -48.70
CA GLU A 174 -5.22 24.12 -48.65
C GLU A 174 -6.31 24.30 -47.59
N GLU A 175 -5.96 24.91 -46.47
CA GLU A 175 -6.89 25.15 -45.38
C GLU A 175 -7.86 26.28 -45.69
N ILE A 176 -7.36 27.43 -46.09
CA ILE A 176 -8.17 28.62 -46.35
C ILE A 176 -9.04 28.42 -47.60
N ILE A 177 -8.43 28.07 -48.72
CA ILE A 177 -9.06 28.13 -50.04
C ILE A 177 -9.71 26.80 -50.40
N ALA A 178 -9.07 25.66 -50.12
CA ALA A 178 -9.58 24.37 -50.55
C ALA A 178 -10.59 23.75 -49.57
N ASN A 179 -10.41 23.93 -48.26
CA ASN A 179 -11.21 23.24 -47.23
C ASN A 179 -11.96 24.17 -46.26
N SER A 180 -11.72 25.48 -46.29
CA SER A 180 -12.27 26.48 -45.35
C SER A 180 -12.04 26.12 -43.87
N THR A 181 -10.87 25.58 -43.56
CA THR A 181 -10.37 25.36 -42.19
C THR A 181 -9.51 26.54 -41.72
N ASN A 182 -9.03 26.47 -40.48
CA ASN A 182 -8.32 27.58 -39.85
C ASN A 182 -6.81 27.28 -39.82
N PRO A 183 -5.97 28.05 -40.54
CA PRO A 183 -4.52 27.82 -40.63
C PRO A 183 -3.75 28.10 -39.33
N LEU A 184 -4.46 28.59 -38.30
CA LEU A 184 -3.87 29.00 -37.02
C LEU A 184 -4.13 27.99 -35.91
N VAL A 185 -4.84 26.89 -36.20
CA VAL A 185 -5.28 25.92 -35.20
C VAL A 185 -5.10 24.50 -35.72
N ALA A 186 -3.99 23.88 -35.31
CA ALA A 186 -3.55 22.60 -35.85
C ALA A 186 -4.56 21.48 -35.60
N GLN A 187 -4.91 20.76 -36.66
CA GLN A 187 -5.81 19.61 -36.59
C GLN A 187 -5.03 18.34 -36.26
N VAL A 188 -4.66 18.17 -35.01
CA VAL A 188 -3.99 16.93 -34.57
C VAL A 188 -5.01 15.81 -34.31
N PRO A 189 -4.62 14.53 -34.51
CA PRO A 189 -5.48 13.41 -34.12
C PRO A 189 -5.74 13.40 -32.61
N GLU A 190 -7.00 13.23 -32.22
CA GLU A 190 -7.43 13.26 -30.80
C GLU A 190 -8.13 11.96 -30.40
N LEU A 191 -7.62 11.29 -29.35
CA LEU A 191 -8.14 10.02 -28.85
C LEU A 191 -8.94 10.19 -27.54
N GLU A 192 -10.26 10.16 -27.63
CA GLU A 192 -11.11 10.13 -26.44
C GLU A 192 -11.38 8.70 -25.97
N LEU A 193 -11.31 8.51 -24.66
CA LEU A 193 -11.74 7.29 -23.98
C LEU A 193 -13.11 7.53 -23.33
N SER A 194 -13.96 6.51 -23.30
CA SER A 194 -15.12 6.43 -22.42
C SER A 194 -15.29 5.01 -21.91
N PHE A 195 -15.92 4.83 -20.75
CA PHE A 195 -16.18 3.50 -20.18
C PHE A 195 -17.60 3.05 -20.49
N VAL A 196 -17.80 1.75 -20.65
CA VAL A 196 -19.11 1.17 -20.93
C VAL A 196 -19.36 -0.09 -20.11
N GLY A 197 -20.61 -0.22 -19.66
CA GLY A 197 -21.02 -1.30 -18.78
C GLY A 197 -20.42 -1.17 -17.38
N ASN A 198 -20.60 -2.22 -16.59
CA ASN A 198 -20.12 -2.23 -15.22
C ASN A 198 -18.62 -2.56 -15.17
N MET A 199 -17.93 -1.94 -14.22
CA MET A 199 -16.55 -2.27 -13.88
C MET A 199 -16.55 -3.38 -12.83
N ASP A 200 -15.58 -4.29 -12.88
CA ASP A 200 -15.46 -5.43 -11.97
C ASP A 200 -14.09 -5.40 -11.30
N VAL A 201 -14.09 -5.24 -9.98
CA VAL A 201 -12.90 -5.18 -9.12
C VAL A 201 -12.90 -6.41 -8.22
N ARG A 202 -11.86 -7.25 -8.30
CA ARG A 202 -11.78 -8.51 -7.54
C ARG A 202 -10.43 -8.73 -6.88
N LEU A 203 -10.50 -9.40 -5.74
CA LEU A 203 -9.40 -9.98 -4.99
C LEU A 203 -9.53 -11.51 -5.04
N ASP A 204 -8.59 -12.16 -5.70
CA ASP A 204 -8.46 -13.61 -5.71
C ASP A 204 -7.52 -14.02 -4.56
N VAL A 205 -7.99 -14.86 -3.64
CA VAL A 205 -7.22 -15.33 -2.48
C VAL A 205 -7.16 -16.86 -2.44
N THR A 206 -5.98 -17.39 -2.15
CA THR A 206 -5.77 -18.82 -1.92
C THR A 206 -5.32 -19.06 -0.48
N TYR A 207 -6.02 -19.95 0.24
CA TYR A 207 -5.72 -20.31 1.63
C TYR A 207 -4.99 -21.65 1.75
N GLY A 208 -4.15 -21.81 2.77
CA GLY A 208 -3.35 -23.01 3.02
C GLY A 208 -3.72 -23.78 4.30
N SER A 209 -4.17 -25.03 4.16
CA SER A 209 -3.69 -26.23 4.89
C SER A 209 -4.56 -27.46 4.54
N GLY A 210 -3.95 -28.60 4.23
CA GLY A 210 -4.62 -29.89 3.95
C GLY A 210 -5.39 -30.02 2.62
N SER A 211 -5.99 -28.94 2.11
CA SER A 211 -6.63 -28.82 0.80
C SER A 211 -6.64 -27.34 0.38
N THR A 212 -6.22 -27.02 -0.84
CA THR A 212 -6.14 -25.64 -1.34
C THR A 212 -7.54 -25.10 -1.62
N THR A 213 -8.02 -24.16 -0.82
CA THR A 213 -9.29 -23.45 -1.08
C THR A 213 -9.00 -22.10 -1.73
N GLN A 214 -9.59 -21.86 -2.91
CA GLN A 214 -9.58 -20.57 -3.57
C GLN A 214 -10.90 -19.85 -3.30
N LYS A 215 -10.83 -18.58 -2.89
CA LYS A 215 -11.98 -17.68 -2.73
C LYS A 215 -11.74 -16.43 -3.56
N GLN A 216 -12.84 -15.84 -4.02
CA GLN A 216 -12.83 -14.55 -4.71
C GLN A 216 -13.68 -13.60 -3.88
N TYR A 217 -13.16 -12.41 -3.63
CA TYR A 217 -13.88 -11.31 -3.00
C TYR A 217 -13.92 -10.14 -3.98
N GLY A 218 -14.99 -9.35 -3.93
CA GLY A 218 -15.05 -8.09 -4.65
C GLY A 218 -16.36 -7.90 -5.40
N GLN A 219 -16.40 -6.82 -6.17
CA GLN A 219 -17.66 -6.28 -6.63
C GLN A 219 -17.64 -5.77 -8.07
N VAL A 220 -18.81 -5.88 -8.68
CA VAL A 220 -19.23 -5.14 -9.87
C VAL A 220 -19.65 -3.72 -9.46
N LEU A 221 -18.81 -2.74 -9.76
CA LEU A 221 -19.12 -1.33 -9.64
C LEU A 221 -20.14 -0.98 -10.73
N ALA A 222 -21.40 -0.83 -10.32
CA ALA A 222 -22.38 -0.16 -11.15
C ALA A 222 -21.96 1.31 -11.23
N LEU A 223 -21.57 1.76 -12.41
CA LEU A 223 -21.29 3.17 -12.66
C LEU A 223 -22.59 3.93 -12.32
N ALA A 224 -22.49 4.96 -11.47
CA ALA A 224 -23.57 5.94 -11.38
C ALA A 224 -23.85 6.48 -12.79
N ASP A 225 -25.10 6.85 -13.04
CA ASP A 225 -25.72 7.09 -14.35
C ASP A 225 -24.71 7.51 -15.45
N THR A 226 -24.77 6.89 -16.63
CA THR A 226 -23.76 7.04 -17.71
C THR A 226 -23.49 8.49 -18.16
N THR A 227 -24.32 9.44 -17.74
CA THR A 227 -24.15 10.90 -17.81
C THR A 227 -23.08 11.51 -16.89
N GLU A 228 -22.57 10.78 -15.89
CA GLU A 228 -21.60 11.28 -14.88
C GLU A 228 -20.15 10.84 -15.11
N GLN A 229 -19.82 10.23 -16.26
CA GLN A 229 -18.40 10.09 -16.64
C GLN A 229 -17.81 11.48 -16.84
N SER A 230 -17.12 11.96 -15.82
CA SER A 230 -16.50 13.26 -15.87
C SER A 230 -15.16 13.16 -16.56
N ARG A 231 -15.02 13.96 -17.61
CA ARG A 231 -13.76 14.17 -18.29
C ARG A 231 -13.14 15.44 -17.75
N THR A 232 -11.90 15.35 -17.31
CA THR A 232 -11.15 16.52 -16.86
C THR A 232 -9.75 16.43 -17.43
N ASP A 233 -9.05 17.56 -17.48
CA ASP A 233 -7.63 17.51 -17.83
C ASP A 233 -6.79 17.02 -16.63
N SER A 234 -5.95 16.01 -16.83
CA SER A 234 -5.19 15.42 -15.71
C SER A 234 -4.20 16.39 -15.06
N VAL A 235 -3.80 17.46 -15.77
CA VAL A 235 -2.98 18.54 -15.20
C VAL A 235 -3.85 19.43 -14.31
N ALA A 236 -5.09 19.70 -14.71
CA ALA A 236 -6.05 20.42 -13.89
C ALA A 236 -6.41 19.65 -12.61
N SER A 237 -6.60 18.32 -12.68
CA SER A 237 -6.94 17.48 -11.51
C SER A 237 -5.78 17.27 -10.52
N THR A 238 -4.54 17.25 -10.99
CA THR A 238 -3.36 17.10 -10.12
C THR A 238 -2.94 18.42 -9.49
N LEU A 239 -3.24 19.56 -10.12
CA LEU A 239 -2.97 20.90 -9.60
C LEU A 239 -4.15 21.47 -8.78
N SER A 240 -5.37 20.96 -8.96
CA SER A 240 -6.55 21.35 -8.18
C SER A 240 -6.52 20.87 -6.73
N VAL A 241 -5.62 19.95 -6.36
CA VAL A 241 -5.50 19.42 -5.00
C VAL A 241 -4.86 20.41 -4.01
N GLU A 242 -4.18 21.46 -4.49
CA GLU A 242 -3.64 22.55 -3.65
C GLU A 242 -3.70 23.89 -4.39
N ALA A 243 -4.90 24.28 -4.86
CA ALA A 243 -5.10 25.48 -5.66
C ALA A 243 -4.76 26.77 -4.88
N SER A 244 -3.50 27.20 -4.97
CA SER A 244 -3.15 28.61 -4.86
C SER A 244 -2.35 29.08 -6.08
N VAL A 245 -3.07 29.77 -6.96
CA VAL A 245 -2.68 30.89 -7.85
C VAL A 245 -1.52 30.68 -8.84
N THR A 246 -1.83 30.83 -10.15
CA THR A 246 -1.30 31.97 -10.90
C THR A 246 -2.37 32.53 -11.86
N VAL A 247 -2.77 33.79 -11.65
CA VAL A 247 -3.83 34.54 -12.37
C VAL A 247 -5.27 34.08 -12.07
N GLY A 248 -5.99 34.89 -11.28
CA GLY A 248 -7.46 34.76 -11.12
C GLY A 248 -8.00 34.63 -9.70
N VAL A 249 -7.16 34.47 -8.66
CA VAL A 249 -7.70 34.26 -7.31
C VAL A 249 -8.26 35.56 -6.69
N GLU A 250 -9.55 35.50 -6.38
CA GLU A 250 -10.17 36.29 -5.32
C GLU A 250 -9.48 35.98 -3.99
N ALA A 251 -8.86 36.99 -3.38
CA ALA A 251 -8.26 36.90 -2.06
C ALA A 251 -9.30 36.80 -0.92
N SER A 252 -10.41 36.06 -1.11
CA SER A 252 -11.51 35.93 -0.14
C SER A 252 -11.62 34.52 0.47
N ALA A 253 -10.81 33.55 0.05
CA ALA A 253 -10.99 32.13 0.41
C ALA A 253 -9.90 31.51 1.32
N GLY A 254 -9.30 32.27 2.24
CA GLY A 254 -8.63 31.67 3.42
C GLY A 254 -7.42 30.73 3.19
N PHE A 255 -6.87 30.62 1.97
CA PHE A 255 -5.65 29.83 1.75
C PHE A 255 -4.43 30.53 2.37
N PRO A 256 -3.63 29.87 3.24
CA PRO A 256 -2.39 30.43 3.77
C PRO A 256 -1.36 30.65 2.65
N GLU A 257 -0.64 31.77 2.73
CA GLU A 257 0.27 32.32 1.71
C GLU A 257 1.50 31.47 1.35
N SER A 258 1.65 30.27 1.92
CA SER A 258 2.97 29.69 2.15
C SER A 258 3.14 28.24 1.66
N SER A 259 2.80 27.92 0.41
CA SER A 259 3.50 26.88 -0.36
C SER A 259 2.86 26.69 -1.74
N VAL A 260 3.44 27.29 -2.78
CA VAL A 260 3.13 26.90 -4.16
C VAL A 260 4.44 26.64 -4.87
N THR A 261 4.87 25.39 -4.79
CA THR A 261 5.69 24.80 -5.82
C THR A 261 4.77 23.90 -6.61
N ALA A 262 4.31 24.36 -7.77
CA ALA A 262 3.76 23.48 -8.78
C ALA A 262 4.89 22.59 -9.28
N SER A 263 5.20 21.51 -8.57
CA SER A 263 6.03 20.44 -9.10
C SER A 263 5.12 19.47 -9.82
N ALA A 264 4.70 19.83 -11.03
CA ALA A 264 4.13 18.88 -11.96
C ALA A 264 5.27 17.99 -12.48
N SER A 265 5.67 16.95 -11.72
CA SER A 265 6.43 15.84 -12.29
C SER A 265 5.45 14.90 -13.00
N ALA A 266 4.78 15.41 -14.04
CA ALA A 266 4.04 14.59 -14.99
C ALA A 266 4.94 14.36 -16.20
N THR A 267 5.88 13.42 -16.07
CA THR A 267 6.50 12.77 -17.22
C THR A 267 5.43 11.98 -17.95
N LEU A 268 4.78 12.60 -18.95
CA LEU A 268 3.96 11.93 -19.95
C LEU A 268 4.09 12.66 -21.29
N SER A 269 4.25 11.85 -22.33
CA SER A 269 4.59 12.20 -23.70
C SER A 269 3.77 13.35 -24.28
N ALA A 270 4.44 14.41 -24.71
CA ALA A 270 4.00 15.39 -25.70
C ALA A 270 2.47 15.66 -25.77
N GLY A 271 1.93 16.42 -24.80
CA GLY A 271 0.70 17.18 -24.96
C GLY A 271 -0.64 16.42 -25.03
N TYR A 272 -0.73 15.17 -24.58
CA TYR A 272 -2.02 14.47 -24.44
C TYR A 272 -2.26 13.96 -23.02
N SER A 273 -3.17 14.62 -22.29
CA SER A 273 -3.37 14.44 -20.84
C SER A 273 -4.85 14.33 -20.45
N GLN A 274 -5.56 13.32 -20.96
CA GLN A 274 -6.97 13.08 -20.63
C GLN A 274 -7.14 12.23 -19.37
N GLU A 275 -8.02 12.66 -18.47
CA GLU A 275 -8.50 11.91 -17.32
C GLU A 275 -10.01 11.69 -17.41
N ASN A 276 -10.44 10.46 -17.16
CA ASN A 276 -11.84 10.11 -16.94
C ASN A 276 -11.98 9.54 -15.54
N SER A 277 -12.87 10.11 -14.72
CA SER A 277 -13.21 9.54 -13.43
C SER A 277 -14.55 8.79 -13.48
N THR A 278 -14.73 7.87 -12.54
CA THR A 278 -15.99 7.16 -12.32
C THR A 278 -16.46 7.38 -10.89
N SER A 279 -17.66 7.92 -10.69
CA SER A 279 -18.33 7.92 -9.38
C SER A 279 -18.85 6.51 -9.05
N LEU A 280 -18.88 6.21 -7.75
CA LEU A 280 -19.48 4.97 -7.22
C LEU A 280 -20.91 5.26 -6.78
N THR A 281 -21.80 4.28 -6.96
CA THR A 281 -23.09 4.31 -6.27
C THR A 281 -22.89 3.86 -4.82
N SER A 282 -23.70 4.33 -3.88
CA SER A 282 -23.59 3.94 -2.47
C SER A 282 -23.83 2.43 -2.25
N SER A 283 -24.67 1.81 -3.09
CA SER A 283 -24.79 0.34 -3.15
C SER A 283 -23.50 -0.37 -3.58
N ALA A 284 -22.67 0.30 -4.40
CA ALA A 284 -21.36 -0.19 -4.80
C ALA A 284 -20.28 0.02 -3.74
N SER A 285 -20.32 1.11 -2.98
CA SER A 285 -19.45 1.31 -1.82
C SER A 285 -19.71 0.22 -0.77
N ARG A 286 -20.97 0.06 -0.36
CA ARG A 286 -21.37 -0.90 0.68
C ARG A 286 -20.99 -2.35 0.38
N THR A 287 -21.29 -2.82 -0.83
CA THR A 287 -21.03 -4.22 -1.17
C THR A 287 -19.50 -4.48 -1.23
N ALA A 288 -18.66 -3.49 -1.54
CA ALA A 288 -17.21 -3.65 -1.57
C ALA A 288 -16.66 -3.88 -0.16
N GLN A 289 -17.20 -3.17 0.83
CA GLN A 289 -16.86 -3.39 2.24
C GLN A 289 -17.42 -4.69 2.76
N GLN A 290 -18.65 -5.09 2.40
CA GLN A 290 -19.17 -6.41 2.75
C GLN A 290 -18.25 -7.53 2.23
N GLU A 291 -17.70 -7.38 1.03
CA GLU A 291 -16.70 -8.31 0.47
C GLU A 291 -15.37 -8.25 1.24
N TYR A 292 -14.95 -7.07 1.70
CA TYR A 292 -13.79 -6.92 2.60
C TYR A 292 -14.01 -7.60 3.96
N GLN A 293 -15.19 -7.45 4.57
CA GLN A 293 -15.52 -8.09 5.85
C GLN A 293 -15.57 -9.61 5.73
N LYS A 294 -16.10 -10.14 4.62
CA LYS A 294 -16.01 -11.58 4.30
C LYS A 294 -14.56 -12.06 4.21
N TYR A 295 -13.68 -11.26 3.60
CA TYR A 295 -12.25 -11.55 3.54
C TYR A 295 -11.63 -11.58 4.95
N VAL A 296 -11.90 -10.56 5.78
CA VAL A 296 -11.38 -10.48 7.16
C VAL A 296 -11.85 -11.69 7.99
N SER A 297 -13.15 -12.01 7.95
CA SER A 297 -13.72 -13.17 8.64
C SER A 297 -13.03 -14.47 8.24
N ASP A 298 -12.82 -14.70 6.94
CA ASP A 298 -12.13 -15.89 6.47
C ASP A 298 -10.66 -15.97 6.93
N THR A 299 -9.97 -14.84 7.06
CA THR A 299 -8.57 -14.80 7.54
C THR A 299 -8.42 -15.07 9.04
N GLN A 300 -9.49 -15.05 9.84
CA GLN A 300 -9.44 -15.45 11.24
C GLN A 300 -9.23 -16.97 11.39
N ASP A 301 -9.86 -17.75 10.51
CA ASP A 301 -9.83 -19.22 10.55
C ASP A 301 -8.83 -19.83 9.57
N LEU A 302 -8.43 -19.09 8.53
CA LEU A 302 -7.62 -19.59 7.42
C LEU A 302 -6.36 -18.75 7.21
N THR A 303 -5.22 -19.41 7.02
CA THR A 303 -3.97 -18.72 6.67
C THR A 303 -3.91 -18.44 5.17
N GLU A 304 -3.89 -17.16 4.79
CA GLU A 304 -3.66 -16.71 3.42
C GLU A 304 -2.29 -17.19 2.91
N SER A 305 -2.26 -17.82 1.72
CA SER A 305 -1.02 -18.31 1.10
C SER A 305 -0.57 -17.44 -0.08
N THR A 306 -1.50 -16.98 -0.91
CA THR A 306 -1.26 -16.05 -2.03
C THR A 306 -2.52 -15.25 -2.32
N SER A 307 -2.36 -14.00 -2.76
CA SER A 307 -3.47 -13.19 -3.31
C SER A 307 -3.06 -12.42 -4.56
N SER A 308 -4.03 -12.17 -5.44
CA SER A 308 -3.88 -11.36 -6.66
C SER A 308 -5.11 -10.47 -6.86
N GLY A 309 -4.91 -9.25 -7.35
CA GLY A 309 -6.01 -8.37 -7.74
C GLY A 309 -6.37 -8.51 -9.22
N ARG A 310 -7.61 -8.16 -9.55
CA ARG A 310 -8.13 -8.06 -10.92
C ARG A 310 -9.01 -6.82 -11.05
N LEU A 311 -8.83 -6.08 -12.13
CA LEU A 311 -9.71 -4.99 -12.54
C LEU A 311 -10.14 -5.26 -13.98
N SER A 312 -11.45 -5.21 -14.25
CA SER A 312 -12.02 -5.39 -15.58
C SER A 312 -13.00 -4.27 -15.90
N VAL A 313 -12.87 -3.64 -17.06
CA VAL A 313 -13.77 -2.56 -17.50
C VAL A 313 -14.05 -2.63 -19.00
N GLY A 314 -15.29 -2.32 -19.41
CA GLY A 314 -15.61 -2.12 -20.82
C GLY A 314 -15.21 -0.72 -21.27
N MET A 315 -14.66 -0.60 -22.48
CA MET A 315 -14.10 0.66 -22.97
C MET A 315 -14.60 0.95 -24.38
N LYS A 316 -14.85 2.23 -24.67
CA LYS A 316 -15.06 2.78 -25.99
C LYS A 316 -13.98 3.81 -26.29
N LEU A 317 -13.58 3.86 -27.54
CA LEU A 317 -12.55 4.78 -28.03
C LEU A 317 -13.17 5.59 -29.16
N LYS A 318 -13.01 6.90 -29.08
CA LYS A 318 -13.53 7.85 -30.06
C LYS A 318 -12.37 8.67 -30.62
N ASN A 319 -12.40 8.89 -31.93
CA ASN A 319 -11.58 9.93 -32.54
C ASN A 319 -12.36 11.24 -32.46
N ALA A 320 -11.90 12.21 -31.68
CA ALA A 320 -12.56 13.53 -31.57
C ALA A 320 -12.10 14.53 -32.62
N SER A 321 -11.09 14.17 -33.42
CA SER A 321 -10.53 15.02 -34.45
C SER A 321 -11.13 14.76 -35.83
N SER A 322 -10.75 15.61 -36.78
CA SER A 322 -11.00 15.46 -38.21
C SER A 322 -10.04 14.50 -38.92
N LYS A 323 -8.90 14.12 -38.30
CA LYS A 323 -7.87 13.27 -38.94
C LYS A 323 -8.06 11.79 -38.55
N PRO A 324 -8.24 10.86 -39.51
CA PRO A 324 -8.34 9.44 -39.21
C PRO A 324 -7.01 8.87 -38.73
N PHE A 325 -7.05 7.89 -37.83
CA PHE A 325 -5.85 7.24 -37.33
C PHE A 325 -6.05 5.75 -36.98
N LYS A 326 -4.96 5.00 -37.05
CA LYS A 326 -4.80 3.66 -36.48
C LYS A 326 -4.20 3.78 -35.09
N LEU A 327 -4.86 3.18 -34.10
CA LEU A 327 -4.41 3.17 -32.71
C LEU A 327 -3.72 1.85 -32.38
N THR A 328 -2.53 1.95 -31.77
CA THR A 328 -1.78 0.80 -31.23
C THR A 328 -1.18 1.14 -29.85
N ASN A 329 -0.71 0.12 -29.12
CA ASN A 329 0.00 0.27 -27.84
C ASN A 329 -0.71 1.09 -26.75
N LEU A 330 -2.05 1.14 -26.76
CA LEU A 330 -2.82 1.83 -25.74
C LEU A 330 -2.61 1.20 -24.36
N THR A 331 -2.28 2.05 -23.39
CA THR A 331 -2.17 1.72 -21.97
C THR A 331 -2.94 2.76 -21.19
N VAL A 332 -3.80 2.33 -20.27
CA VAL A 332 -4.60 3.19 -19.40
C VAL A 332 -4.32 2.82 -17.95
N THR A 333 -3.98 3.78 -17.11
CA THR A 333 -3.70 3.54 -15.70
C THR A 333 -4.89 4.01 -14.87
N ALA A 334 -5.38 3.14 -14.00
CA ALA A 334 -6.40 3.41 -13.00
C ALA A 334 -5.72 3.86 -11.70
N PHE A 335 -6.23 4.95 -11.14
CA PHE A 335 -5.78 5.58 -9.92
C PHE A 335 -6.93 5.66 -8.93
N GLN A 336 -6.63 5.51 -7.66
CA GLN A 336 -7.53 5.78 -6.55
C GLN A 336 -7.02 7.03 -5.85
N PHE A 337 -7.91 7.99 -5.58
CA PHE A 337 -7.56 9.14 -4.76
C PHE A 337 -7.56 8.72 -3.29
N ASP A 338 -6.47 9.00 -2.58
CA ASP A 338 -6.38 8.77 -1.14
C ASP A 338 -6.77 10.05 -0.39
N PRO A 339 -7.90 10.06 0.35
CA PRO A 339 -8.36 11.26 1.06
C PRO A 339 -7.39 11.73 2.16
N LEU A 340 -6.59 10.82 2.74
CA LEU A 340 -5.63 11.13 3.82
C LEU A 340 -4.39 11.82 3.28
N THR A 341 -3.76 11.21 2.27
CA THR A 341 -2.52 11.73 1.70
C THR A 341 -2.74 12.77 0.61
N ARG A 342 -3.98 12.89 0.11
CA ARG A 342 -4.36 13.76 -1.01
C ARG A 342 -3.56 13.45 -2.27
N THR A 343 -3.26 12.17 -2.49
CA THR A 343 -2.50 11.72 -3.65
C THR A 343 -3.21 10.61 -4.38
N PHE A 344 -2.99 10.56 -5.71
CA PHE A 344 -3.47 9.46 -6.54
C PHE A 344 -2.52 8.26 -6.40
N LYS A 345 -3.05 7.14 -5.93
CA LYS A 345 -2.34 5.85 -5.89
C LYS A 345 -2.70 5.03 -7.12
N THR A 346 -1.69 4.55 -7.84
CA THR A 346 -1.91 3.65 -8.99
C THR A 346 -2.48 2.31 -8.53
N VAL A 347 -3.72 2.01 -8.88
CA VAL A 347 -4.38 0.74 -8.57
C VAL A 347 -3.97 -0.32 -9.59
N ALA A 348 -4.13 -0.02 -10.88
CA ALA A 348 -3.95 -0.98 -11.96
C ALA A 348 -3.54 -0.31 -13.27
N THR A 349 -2.85 -1.05 -14.13
CA THR A 349 -2.57 -0.65 -15.51
C THR A 349 -3.29 -1.61 -16.46
N LEU A 350 -4.14 -1.05 -17.30
CA LEU A 350 -4.97 -1.72 -18.30
C LEU A 350 -4.29 -1.61 -19.66
N THR A 351 -4.02 -2.75 -20.28
CA THR A 351 -3.41 -2.83 -21.61
C THR A 351 -4.37 -3.53 -22.58
N PRO A 352 -5.34 -2.80 -23.17
CA PRO A 352 -6.30 -3.39 -24.10
C PRO A 352 -5.63 -4.07 -25.30
N VAL A 353 -6.14 -5.24 -25.67
CA VAL A 353 -5.75 -5.93 -26.90
C VAL A 353 -6.54 -5.32 -28.06
N LEU A 354 -5.92 -4.40 -28.80
CA LEU A 354 -6.62 -3.57 -29.78
C LEU A 354 -6.72 -4.17 -31.20
N GLY A 355 -5.99 -5.23 -31.54
CA GLY A 355 -5.99 -5.76 -32.92
C GLY A 355 -5.66 -4.67 -33.95
N GLU A 356 -6.37 -4.63 -35.08
CA GLU A 356 -6.37 -3.46 -35.97
C GLU A 356 -7.48 -2.48 -35.59
N PHE A 357 -7.14 -1.45 -34.81
CA PHE A 357 -8.10 -0.46 -34.33
C PHE A 357 -7.99 0.85 -35.14
N ASN A 358 -8.76 0.93 -36.22
CA ASN A 358 -8.81 2.13 -37.07
C ASN A 358 -10.03 2.98 -36.69
N LEU A 359 -9.83 4.27 -36.48
CA LEU A 359 -10.88 5.24 -36.20
C LEU A 359 -10.90 6.33 -37.28
N GLY A 360 -12.02 6.42 -37.99
CA GLY A 360 -12.34 7.54 -38.86
C GLY A 360 -12.63 8.82 -38.06
N PRO A 361 -12.79 9.97 -38.74
CA PRO A 361 -13.11 11.22 -38.07
C PRO A 361 -14.43 11.14 -37.29
N LEU A 362 -14.45 11.62 -36.05
CA LEU A 362 -15.62 11.58 -35.15
C LEU A 362 -16.18 10.18 -34.86
N GLU A 363 -15.50 9.12 -35.29
CA GLU A 363 -15.95 7.74 -35.13
C GLU A 363 -15.71 7.26 -33.69
N GLU A 364 -16.68 6.54 -33.13
CA GLU A 364 -16.56 5.86 -31.83
C GLU A 364 -16.72 4.35 -32.02
N LYS A 365 -15.81 3.56 -31.43
CA LYS A 365 -15.84 2.09 -31.46
C LYS A 365 -15.64 1.48 -30.08
N PRO A 366 -16.38 0.41 -29.73
CA PRO A 366 -16.10 -0.35 -28.52
C PRO A 366 -14.81 -1.19 -28.68
N VAL A 367 -14.06 -1.34 -27.59
CA VAL A 367 -13.02 -2.36 -27.48
C VAL A 367 -13.73 -3.72 -27.34
N ALA A 368 -13.46 -4.64 -28.26
CA ALA A 368 -14.25 -5.86 -28.45
C ALA A 368 -14.27 -6.82 -27.24
N GLN A 369 -13.29 -6.70 -26.33
CA GLN A 369 -13.21 -7.47 -25.09
C GLN A 369 -13.15 -6.52 -23.90
N GLN A 370 -13.73 -6.93 -22.77
CA GLN A 370 -13.46 -6.26 -21.50
C GLN A 370 -11.95 -6.24 -21.25
N VAL A 371 -11.46 -5.08 -20.86
CA VAL A 371 -10.04 -4.86 -20.64
C VAL A 371 -9.73 -5.26 -19.22
N VAL A 372 -8.91 -6.30 -19.08
CA VAL A 372 -8.57 -6.91 -17.78
C VAL A 372 -7.12 -6.58 -17.44
N ALA A 373 -6.89 -5.96 -16.28
CA ALA A 373 -5.57 -5.87 -15.68
C ALA A 373 -5.29 -7.14 -14.86
N THR A 374 -4.22 -7.86 -15.19
CA THR A 374 -3.86 -9.16 -14.58
C THR A 374 -2.64 -9.10 -13.63
N GLY A 375 -2.15 -7.89 -13.32
CA GLY A 375 -1.01 -7.65 -12.41
C GLY A 375 -1.33 -6.67 -11.29
N VAL A 376 -2.60 -6.60 -10.87
CA VAL A 376 -3.04 -5.65 -9.85
C VAL A 376 -2.53 -6.08 -8.48
N ASN A 377 -1.93 -5.16 -7.75
CA ASN A 377 -1.42 -5.43 -6.40
C ASN A 377 -2.60 -5.80 -5.48
N ALA A 378 -2.56 -6.99 -4.89
CA ALA A 378 -3.61 -7.48 -4.01
C ALA A 378 -3.80 -6.59 -2.77
N GLY A 379 -2.72 -6.00 -2.24
CA GLY A 379 -2.79 -5.03 -1.16
C GLY A 379 -3.59 -3.78 -1.54
N LEU A 380 -3.41 -3.27 -2.77
CA LEU A 380 -4.18 -2.11 -3.24
C LEU A 380 -5.65 -2.43 -3.46
N ILE A 381 -5.99 -3.63 -3.94
CA ILE A 381 -7.40 -4.05 -4.00
C ILE A 381 -7.97 -4.23 -2.59
N LYS A 382 -7.21 -4.78 -1.64
CA LYS A 382 -7.65 -4.86 -0.24
C LYS A 382 -7.94 -3.47 0.34
N GLU A 383 -7.06 -2.49 0.10
CA GLU A 383 -7.30 -1.10 0.51
C GLU A 383 -8.53 -0.49 -0.20
N PHE A 384 -8.72 -0.76 -1.50
CA PHE A 384 -9.91 -0.33 -2.22
C PHE A 384 -11.20 -0.95 -1.65
N LEU A 385 -11.23 -2.26 -1.39
CA LEU A 385 -12.41 -2.92 -0.80
C LEU A 385 -12.68 -2.44 0.62
N LYS A 386 -11.62 -2.11 1.36
CA LYS A 386 -11.69 -1.56 2.72
C LYS A 386 -12.23 -0.13 2.73
N GLN A 387 -11.82 0.70 1.77
CA GLN A 387 -12.20 2.11 1.60
C GLN A 387 -12.52 2.37 0.13
N PRO A 388 -13.73 1.99 -0.33
CA PRO A 388 -14.15 2.18 -1.71
C PRO A 388 -14.22 3.67 -2.00
N SER A 389 -13.74 4.04 -3.18
CA SER A 389 -13.73 5.42 -3.67
C SER A 389 -13.69 5.39 -5.18
N ALA A 390 -13.99 6.52 -5.82
CA ALA A 390 -13.94 6.61 -7.26
C ALA A 390 -12.56 6.29 -7.85
N LEU A 391 -12.59 5.68 -9.03
CA LEU A 391 -11.40 5.39 -9.81
C LEU A 391 -11.24 6.44 -10.92
N SER A 392 -10.04 6.99 -11.02
CA SER A 392 -9.60 7.91 -12.05
C SER A 392 -8.75 7.16 -13.08
N PHE A 393 -9.04 7.31 -14.35
CA PHE A 393 -8.37 6.62 -15.45
C PHE A 393 -7.65 7.61 -16.33
N ARG A 394 -6.37 7.38 -16.55
CA ARG A 394 -5.53 8.24 -17.40
C ARG A 394 -4.87 7.43 -18.50
N VAL A 395 -4.93 7.95 -19.72
CA VAL A 395 -4.18 7.37 -20.84
C VAL A 395 -2.69 7.56 -20.57
N SER A 396 -1.95 6.46 -20.48
CA SER A 396 -0.54 6.46 -20.09
C SER A 396 0.42 6.26 -21.26
N ASN A 397 -0.01 5.55 -22.29
CA ASN A 397 0.77 5.34 -23.51
C ASN A 397 -0.18 5.02 -24.66
N PHE A 398 0.16 5.45 -25.88
CA PHE A 398 -0.55 5.10 -27.11
C PHE A 398 0.29 5.52 -28.33
N ASP A 399 0.03 4.86 -29.46
CA ASP A 399 0.62 5.21 -30.76
C ASP A 399 -0.51 5.45 -31.76
N LEU A 400 -0.51 6.63 -32.39
CA LEU A 400 -1.42 6.97 -33.48
C LEU A 400 -0.67 6.95 -34.80
N GLN A 401 -1.16 6.23 -35.79
CA GLN A 401 -0.56 6.16 -37.12
C GLN A 401 -1.56 6.59 -38.20
N ASN A 402 -1.08 7.22 -39.28
CA ASN A 402 -1.91 7.53 -40.45
C ASN A 402 -2.16 6.27 -41.31
N ALA A 403 -2.85 6.42 -42.43
CA ALA A 403 -3.18 5.31 -43.33
C ALA A 403 -1.94 4.65 -43.96
N GLU A 404 -0.84 5.39 -44.08
CA GLU A 404 0.45 4.96 -44.64
C GLU A 404 1.36 4.28 -43.60
N GLY A 405 0.93 4.22 -42.33
CA GLY A 405 1.69 3.62 -41.22
C GLY A 405 2.72 4.54 -40.58
N THR A 406 2.73 5.83 -40.94
CA THR A 406 3.57 6.85 -40.31
C THR A 406 2.97 7.25 -38.96
N ASN A 407 3.78 7.27 -37.91
CA ASN A 407 3.34 7.69 -36.58
C ASN A 407 3.13 9.21 -36.55
N TYR A 408 1.96 9.64 -36.05
CA TYR A 408 1.63 11.05 -35.83
C TYR A 408 2.55 11.72 -34.79
N ALA A 409 3.40 10.96 -34.08
CA ALA A 409 4.47 11.49 -33.25
C ALA A 409 5.42 12.45 -33.99
N PHE A 410 5.60 12.30 -35.31
CA PHE A 410 6.40 13.25 -36.11
C PHE A 410 5.68 14.58 -36.33
N LEU A 411 4.36 14.55 -36.58
CA LEU A 411 3.55 15.76 -36.66
C LEU A 411 3.59 16.52 -35.34
N ASN A 412 3.57 15.81 -34.21
CA ASN A 412 3.74 16.44 -32.90
C ASN A 412 5.04 17.25 -32.79
N GLU A 413 6.17 16.87 -33.41
CA GLU A 413 7.41 17.67 -33.30
C GLU A 413 7.29 19.02 -34.02
N VAL A 414 6.88 19.01 -35.30
CA VAL A 414 6.71 20.24 -36.10
C VAL A 414 5.57 21.10 -35.56
N THR A 415 4.41 20.49 -35.27
CA THR A 415 3.27 21.19 -34.67
C THR A 415 3.64 21.77 -33.31
N ASN A 416 4.35 21.04 -32.43
CA ASN A 416 4.78 21.58 -31.12
C ASN A 416 5.75 22.76 -31.26
N ASP A 417 6.64 22.73 -32.26
CA ASP A 417 7.62 23.80 -32.48
C ASP A 417 6.99 25.09 -33.05
N ARG A 418 5.81 24.97 -33.66
CA ARG A 418 5.05 26.08 -34.27
C ARG A 418 3.89 26.57 -33.41
N THR A 419 3.35 25.72 -32.54
CA THR A 419 2.15 26.00 -31.75
C THR A 419 2.38 26.02 -30.25
N GLY A 420 1.49 26.69 -29.52
CA GLY A 420 1.27 26.49 -28.09
C GLY A 420 -0.04 25.77 -27.83
N LEU A 421 -0.14 24.98 -26.75
CA LEU A 421 -1.35 24.28 -26.36
C LEU A 421 -2.15 25.11 -25.36
N LEU A 422 -3.42 25.38 -25.69
CA LEU A 422 -4.42 25.93 -24.79
C LEU A 422 -5.48 24.85 -24.49
N VAL A 423 -5.64 24.53 -23.21
CA VAL A 423 -6.68 23.61 -22.71
C VAL A 423 -7.71 24.40 -21.92
N ILE A 424 -9.00 24.18 -22.18
CA ILE A 424 -10.12 24.79 -21.44
C ILE A 424 -10.96 23.67 -20.84
N ASP A 425 -10.90 23.53 -19.52
CA ASP A 425 -11.72 22.62 -18.72
C ASP A 425 -12.86 23.42 -18.07
N TYR A 426 -14.10 23.12 -18.45
CA TYR A 426 -15.29 23.84 -17.97
C TYR A 426 -15.77 23.35 -16.59
N GLY A 427 -15.05 22.41 -15.96
CA GLY A 427 -15.36 21.88 -14.63
C GLY A 427 -16.57 20.94 -14.60
N ASP A 428 -17.24 20.72 -15.75
CA ASP A 428 -18.48 19.94 -15.87
C ASP A 428 -18.35 18.72 -16.80
N GLY A 429 -17.12 18.27 -17.06
CA GLY A 429 -16.87 17.16 -17.98
C GLY A 429 -16.57 17.59 -19.42
N ARG A 430 -16.77 18.87 -19.77
CA ARG A 430 -16.35 19.41 -21.08
C ARG A 430 -14.91 19.89 -21.02
N VAL A 431 -14.08 19.39 -21.93
CA VAL A 431 -12.69 19.85 -22.11
C VAL A 431 -12.42 20.13 -23.58
N GLU A 432 -11.88 21.31 -23.88
CA GLU A 432 -11.51 21.73 -25.24
C GLU A 432 -10.00 21.95 -25.31
N ARG A 433 -9.39 21.56 -26.44
CA ARG A 433 -7.93 21.64 -26.66
C ARG A 433 -7.66 22.30 -27.99
N TYR A 434 -6.79 23.30 -27.97
CA TYR A 434 -6.41 24.06 -29.15
C TYR A 434 -4.89 24.15 -29.23
N ARG A 435 -4.32 23.68 -30.35
CA ARG A 435 -2.92 23.92 -30.70
C ARG A 435 -2.85 25.12 -31.60
N VAL A 436 -2.42 26.23 -31.04
CA VAL A 436 -2.56 27.56 -31.64
C VAL A 436 -1.21 28.00 -32.19
N ALA A 437 -1.16 28.43 -33.44
CA ALA A 437 0.05 28.96 -34.07
C ALA A 437 0.63 30.15 -33.26
N THR A 438 1.94 30.12 -33.04
CA THR A 438 2.68 31.13 -32.24
C THR A 438 3.79 31.81 -33.04
N ASN A 439 3.89 31.45 -34.31
CA ASN A 439 4.96 31.68 -35.26
C ASN A 439 4.51 32.55 -36.45
N VAL A 440 3.47 33.36 -36.30
CA VAL A 440 3.11 34.35 -37.33
C VAL A 440 4.05 35.56 -37.25
N ARG A 441 4.27 36.09 -36.04
CA ARG A 441 5.17 37.23 -35.81
C ARG A 441 6.51 36.79 -35.24
N ARG A 442 7.54 37.58 -35.49
CA ARG A 442 8.92 37.34 -35.04
C ARG A 442 9.39 38.47 -34.12
N ASN A 443 10.20 38.12 -33.14
CA ASN A 443 10.96 39.07 -32.36
C ASN A 443 12.16 39.57 -33.16
N ALA A 444 12.81 40.64 -32.70
CA ALA A 444 14.01 41.19 -33.35
C ALA A 444 15.19 40.21 -33.48
N ASP A 445 15.20 39.12 -32.69
CA ASP A 445 16.20 38.04 -32.77
C ASP A 445 15.78 36.89 -33.70
N GLY A 446 14.63 37.00 -34.36
CA GLY A 446 14.06 35.99 -35.25
C GLY A 446 13.33 34.85 -34.53
N SER A 447 13.19 34.85 -33.20
CA SER A 447 12.36 33.87 -32.52
C SER A 447 10.86 34.14 -32.76
N PRO A 448 9.99 33.13 -32.70
CA PRO A 448 8.54 33.36 -32.65
C PRO A 448 8.18 34.32 -31.50
N ALA A 449 7.36 35.32 -31.79
CA ALA A 449 6.93 36.31 -30.80
C ALA A 449 5.85 35.76 -29.84
N GLY A 450 5.17 34.69 -30.26
CA GLY A 450 3.98 34.18 -29.59
C GLY A 450 2.71 34.95 -29.96
N VAL A 451 1.60 34.58 -29.34
CA VAL A 451 0.29 35.21 -29.57
C VAL A 451 -0.38 35.58 -28.23
N PRO A 452 -0.84 36.83 -28.05
CA PRO A 452 -1.61 37.21 -26.86
C PRO A 452 -2.92 36.44 -26.76
N LEU A 453 -3.34 36.02 -25.56
CA LEU A 453 -4.58 35.26 -25.35
C LEU A 453 -5.81 36.01 -25.89
N LYS A 454 -5.85 37.34 -25.81
CA LYS A 454 -6.91 38.12 -26.45
C LYS A 454 -7.05 37.80 -27.94
N GLU A 455 -5.94 37.76 -28.66
CA GLU A 455 -5.92 37.45 -30.09
C GLU A 455 -6.29 35.99 -30.35
N VAL A 456 -5.84 35.06 -29.49
CA VAL A 456 -6.25 33.66 -29.54
C VAL A 456 -7.77 33.52 -29.46
N PHE A 457 -8.39 34.05 -28.39
CA PHE A 457 -9.83 33.90 -28.15
C PHE A 457 -10.68 34.64 -29.19
N GLU A 458 -10.33 35.87 -29.56
CA GLU A 458 -11.15 36.72 -30.44
C GLU A 458 -11.01 36.36 -31.91
N LYS A 459 -9.79 36.04 -32.36
CA LYS A 459 -9.49 35.85 -33.78
C LYS A 459 -9.28 34.38 -34.17
N TYR A 460 -8.48 33.65 -33.40
CA TYR A 460 -8.00 32.33 -33.83
C TYR A 460 -9.06 31.27 -33.52
N ILE A 461 -9.38 31.02 -32.25
CA ILE A 461 -10.34 29.98 -31.86
C ILE A 461 -11.80 30.47 -31.83
N LYS A 462 -12.02 31.79 -31.85
CA LYS A 462 -13.35 32.44 -31.83
C LYS A 462 -14.25 31.95 -30.69
N VAL A 463 -13.65 31.68 -29.54
CA VAL A 463 -14.37 31.25 -28.33
C VAL A 463 -14.78 32.50 -27.55
N PRO A 464 -16.08 32.71 -27.27
CA PRO A 464 -16.53 33.86 -26.48
C PRO A 464 -15.93 33.81 -25.07
N TYR A 465 -15.31 34.92 -24.65
CA TYR A 465 -14.79 35.12 -23.30
C TYR A 465 -15.08 36.54 -22.83
N ALA A 466 -15.05 36.76 -21.51
CA ALA A 466 -15.11 38.09 -20.93
C ALA A 466 -14.08 38.23 -19.82
N THR A 467 -13.49 39.42 -19.75
CA THR A 467 -12.57 39.82 -18.68
C THR A 467 -13.07 41.07 -17.96
N ALA A 468 -12.77 41.18 -16.67
CA ALA A 468 -13.12 42.34 -15.84
C ALA A 468 -11.90 42.84 -15.06
N PRO A 469 -11.81 44.15 -14.74
CA PRO A 469 -10.75 44.65 -13.86
C PRO A 469 -10.86 43.99 -12.49
N TRP A 470 -9.76 43.44 -12.00
CA TRP A 470 -9.69 42.86 -10.68
C TRP A 470 -9.83 43.94 -9.61
N GLN A 471 -10.65 43.64 -8.59
CA GLN A 471 -10.89 44.51 -7.44
C GLN A 471 -10.55 43.77 -6.13
N PRO A 472 -9.75 44.37 -5.23
CA PRO A 472 -9.44 43.78 -3.94
C PRO A 472 -10.70 43.67 -3.08
N ALA A 473 -10.82 42.57 -2.33
CA ALA A 473 -11.83 42.46 -1.28
C ALA A 473 -11.59 43.55 -0.22
N ALA A 474 -12.65 44.15 0.30
CA ALA A 474 -12.54 45.21 1.31
C ALA A 474 -11.73 44.71 2.53
N GLY A 475 -10.57 45.33 2.78
CA GLY A 475 -9.68 44.96 3.89
C GLY A 475 -8.57 43.95 3.54
N SER A 476 -8.46 43.51 2.29
CA SER A 476 -7.32 42.69 1.83
C SER A 476 -6.05 43.53 1.67
N THR A 477 -4.91 42.99 2.10
CA THR A 477 -3.57 43.60 1.97
C THR A 477 -2.65 42.63 1.23
N GLY A 478 -1.70 43.13 0.41
CA GLY A 478 -0.74 42.27 -0.33
C GLY A 478 -1.08 41.98 -1.80
N PHE A 479 -2.11 42.63 -2.36
CA PHE A 479 -2.57 42.43 -3.76
C PHE A 479 -2.65 43.73 -4.57
N GLU A 480 -1.87 44.75 -4.18
CA GLU A 480 -1.90 46.08 -4.79
C GLU A 480 -1.38 46.09 -6.24
N ASP A 481 -0.49 45.15 -6.57
CA ASP A 481 0.07 44.92 -7.91
C ASP A 481 -0.98 44.44 -8.93
N LYS A 482 -2.05 43.79 -8.47
CA LYS A 482 -3.14 43.27 -9.32
C LYS A 482 -4.25 44.28 -9.59
N ALA A 483 -4.26 45.41 -8.91
CA ALA A 483 -5.33 46.40 -9.01
C ALA A 483 -5.49 46.90 -10.47
N GLY A 484 -6.71 46.77 -11.01
CA GLY A 484 -7.04 47.24 -12.36
C GLY A 484 -6.59 46.34 -13.51
N LYS A 485 -5.86 45.25 -13.25
CA LYS A 485 -5.53 44.23 -14.26
C LYS A 485 -6.78 43.44 -14.64
N ARG A 486 -6.95 43.11 -15.91
CA ARG A 486 -8.11 42.31 -16.36
C ARG A 486 -7.91 40.84 -16.01
N VAL A 487 -8.93 40.25 -15.39
CA VAL A 487 -9.00 38.83 -15.05
C VAL A 487 -10.14 38.17 -15.82
N LEU A 488 -9.97 36.89 -16.14
CA LEU A 488 -10.98 36.07 -16.80
C LEU A 488 -12.19 35.87 -15.89
N THR A 489 -13.37 36.27 -16.37
CA THR A 489 -14.64 36.15 -15.64
C THR A 489 -15.63 35.23 -16.34
N GLN A 490 -15.42 34.94 -17.63
CA GLN A 490 -16.34 34.09 -18.38
C GLN A 490 -15.64 33.45 -19.58
N ILE A 491 -15.96 32.18 -19.85
CA ILE A 491 -15.77 31.54 -21.15
C ILE A 491 -17.07 30.82 -21.49
N LYS A 492 -17.62 31.07 -22.69
CA LYS A 492 -18.92 30.56 -23.14
C LYS A 492 -20.01 30.75 -22.06
N ASP A 493 -20.57 29.66 -21.56
CA ASP A 493 -21.66 29.62 -20.59
C ASP A 493 -21.21 29.62 -19.12
N LYS A 494 -19.91 29.49 -18.83
CA LYS A 494 -19.38 29.43 -17.46
C LYS A 494 -18.90 30.80 -17.00
N VAL A 495 -19.51 31.30 -15.93
CA VAL A 495 -19.32 32.65 -15.39
C VAL A 495 -18.80 32.58 -13.95
N SER A 496 -17.74 33.32 -13.66
CA SER A 496 -17.23 33.48 -12.30
C SER A 496 -18.24 34.20 -11.41
N ALA A 497 -18.28 33.78 -10.15
CA ALA A 497 -19.15 34.39 -9.16
C ALA A 497 -18.67 35.83 -8.86
N PRO A 498 -19.59 36.77 -8.66
CA PRO A 498 -19.24 38.08 -8.14
C PRO A 498 -18.62 37.96 -6.74
N GLN A 499 -17.70 38.87 -6.43
CA GLN A 499 -17.10 38.95 -5.11
C GLN A 499 -18.16 39.07 -4.00
N GLY A 500 -18.08 38.20 -3.00
CA GLY A 500 -19.04 38.15 -1.89
C GLY A 500 -20.34 37.39 -2.19
N SER A 501 -20.44 36.73 -3.36
CA SER A 501 -21.52 35.79 -3.69
C SER A 501 -21.65 34.66 -2.66
N ALA A 502 -22.83 34.05 -2.56
CA ALA A 502 -23.10 32.86 -1.75
C ALA A 502 -22.36 31.61 -2.27
N SER A 503 -22.04 31.57 -3.56
CA SER A 503 -21.28 30.50 -4.23
C SER A 503 -19.87 30.97 -4.61
N ARG A 504 -18.89 30.08 -4.64
CA ARG A 504 -17.51 30.36 -5.09
C ARG A 504 -17.31 29.75 -6.47
N ARG A 505 -17.16 30.59 -7.49
CA ARG A 505 -16.93 30.15 -8.89
C ARG A 505 -15.87 31.01 -9.52
N PHE A 506 -14.82 30.42 -10.09
CA PHE A 506 -13.75 31.19 -10.73
C PHE A 506 -13.02 30.39 -11.80
N TRP A 507 -12.35 31.10 -12.70
CA TRP A 507 -11.41 30.50 -13.65
C TRP A 507 -10.00 30.52 -13.09
N ALA A 508 -9.32 29.39 -13.12
CA ALA A 508 -7.92 29.22 -12.75
C ALA A 508 -7.06 28.97 -13.99
N LEU A 509 -5.94 29.68 -14.11
CA LEU A 509 -4.94 29.45 -15.15
C LEU A 509 -3.74 28.68 -14.57
N PHE A 510 -3.33 27.64 -15.26
CA PHE A 510 -2.15 26.85 -14.96
C PHE A 510 -1.22 26.83 -16.17
N ALA A 511 0.08 26.87 -15.94
CA ALA A 511 1.08 26.74 -16.98
C ALA A 511 2.07 25.64 -16.59
N LYS A 512 2.33 24.71 -17.50
CA LYS A 512 3.32 23.66 -17.30
C LYS A 512 4.73 24.23 -17.53
N ASP A 513 5.65 23.93 -16.62
CA ASP A 513 7.08 24.31 -16.69
C ASP A 513 7.38 25.83 -16.81
N VAL A 514 6.37 26.69 -16.71
CA VAL A 514 6.52 28.14 -16.73
C VAL A 514 6.14 28.68 -15.37
N ARG A 515 7.14 29.17 -14.62
CA ARG A 515 6.86 30.23 -13.66
C ARG A 515 6.34 31.41 -14.47
N LEU A 516 5.02 31.63 -14.48
CA LEU A 516 4.45 32.90 -14.89
C LEU A 516 5.13 33.95 -14.01
N ALA A 517 6.12 34.63 -14.59
CA ALA A 517 7.16 35.33 -13.85
C ALA A 517 6.63 36.54 -13.05
N ASP A 518 5.37 36.89 -13.26
CA ASP A 518 4.69 38.01 -12.63
C ASP A 518 3.26 37.60 -12.25
N ARG A 519 2.94 37.67 -10.95
CA ARG A 519 1.62 37.32 -10.41
C ARG A 519 0.54 38.36 -10.79
N ALA A 520 0.93 39.47 -11.43
CA ALA A 520 0.09 40.63 -11.77
C ALA A 520 -0.07 40.89 -13.28
N GLN A 521 -0.01 39.85 -14.12
CA GLN A 521 -0.27 40.00 -15.55
C GLN A 521 -1.76 40.17 -15.85
N ASP A 522 -2.03 40.99 -16.87
CA ASP A 522 -3.36 41.15 -17.45
C ASP A 522 -3.66 39.94 -18.35
N PHE A 523 -4.80 39.27 -18.14
CA PHE A 523 -5.17 38.06 -18.88
C PHE A 523 -5.10 38.24 -20.40
N ASP A 524 -5.58 39.38 -20.90
CA ASP A 524 -5.66 39.67 -22.33
C ASP A 524 -4.25 39.74 -22.97
N ASN A 525 -3.23 40.06 -22.16
CA ASN A 525 -1.84 40.27 -22.59
C ASN A 525 -0.92 39.09 -22.29
N ILE A 526 -1.43 37.99 -21.72
CA ILE A 526 -0.64 36.76 -21.56
C ILE A 526 -0.31 36.23 -22.95
N VAL A 527 0.98 36.08 -23.24
CA VAL A 527 1.45 35.60 -24.54
C VAL A 527 1.66 34.10 -24.49
N LEU A 528 0.93 33.37 -25.33
CA LEU A 528 1.16 31.95 -25.58
C LEU A 528 2.39 31.79 -26.47
N GLN A 529 3.40 31.08 -25.98
CA GLN A 529 4.67 30.82 -26.67
C GLN A 529 4.70 29.43 -27.31
N ARG A 530 5.61 29.21 -28.25
CA ARG A 530 5.82 27.89 -28.87
C ARG A 530 6.11 26.82 -27.83
N GLY A 531 5.51 25.63 -27.96
CA GLY A 531 5.67 24.51 -27.04
C GLY A 531 5.12 24.73 -25.63
N GLN A 532 4.53 25.89 -25.33
CA GLN A 532 3.95 26.18 -24.01
C GLN A 532 2.59 25.51 -23.87
N GLU A 533 2.30 24.95 -22.69
CA GLU A 533 0.99 24.40 -22.34
C GLU A 533 0.32 25.30 -21.28
N LEU A 534 -0.83 25.87 -21.62
CA LEU A 534 -1.69 26.66 -20.74
C LEU A 534 -3.02 25.93 -20.52
N HIS A 535 -3.43 25.75 -19.26
CA HIS A 535 -4.67 25.10 -18.88
C HIS A 535 -5.54 26.08 -18.11
N LEU A 536 -6.76 26.30 -18.59
CA LEU A 536 -7.80 27.08 -17.93
C LEU A 536 -8.81 26.09 -17.35
N ALA A 537 -8.98 26.08 -16.03
CA ALA A 537 -9.99 25.26 -15.38
C ALA A 537 -11.02 26.12 -14.66
N TYR A 538 -12.29 25.83 -14.88
CA TYR A 538 -13.37 26.40 -14.11
C TYR A 538 -13.53 25.61 -12.81
N VAL A 539 -13.43 26.32 -11.69
CA VAL A 539 -13.52 25.77 -10.33
C VAL A 539 -14.78 26.33 -9.68
N SER A 540 -15.61 25.45 -9.11
CA SER A 540 -16.75 25.83 -8.28
C SER A 540 -16.73 25.13 -6.92
N ASP A 541 -17.37 25.79 -5.95
CA ASP A 541 -17.71 25.38 -4.59
C ASP A 541 -18.99 26.19 -4.27
N ASP A 542 -20.11 25.69 -4.76
CA ASP A 542 -21.36 26.43 -4.88
C ASP A 542 -22.11 26.55 -3.55
N ASP A 543 -21.87 25.63 -2.62
CA ASP A 543 -22.45 25.56 -1.28
C ASP A 543 -21.51 26.00 -0.15
N LYS A 544 -20.20 26.15 -0.42
CA LYS A 544 -19.15 26.62 0.50
C LYS A 544 -18.83 25.68 1.64
N ASP A 545 -19.05 24.39 1.48
CA ASP A 545 -18.57 23.40 2.45
C ASP A 545 -17.03 23.26 2.41
N GLY A 546 -16.40 23.70 1.31
CA GLY A 546 -14.96 23.67 1.08
C GLY A 546 -14.49 22.48 0.23
N LEU A 547 -15.40 21.64 -0.24
CA LEU A 547 -15.20 20.64 -1.26
C LEU A 547 -15.41 21.30 -2.64
N LEU A 548 -14.53 20.99 -3.60
CA LEU A 548 -14.65 21.56 -4.94
C LEU A 548 -15.53 20.67 -5.80
N SER A 549 -16.21 21.25 -6.80
CA SER A 549 -17.09 20.53 -7.72
C SER A 549 -16.49 19.35 -8.49
N TYR A 550 -15.17 19.34 -8.68
CA TYR A 550 -14.46 18.17 -9.19
C TYR A 550 -14.41 17.03 -8.14
N GLU A 551 -14.15 17.37 -6.87
CA GLU A 551 -14.08 16.41 -5.77
C GLU A 551 -15.47 15.89 -5.42
N GLU A 552 -16.47 16.75 -5.35
CA GLU A 552 -17.86 16.35 -5.11
C GLU A 552 -18.32 15.33 -6.14
N ARG A 553 -18.05 15.60 -7.42
CA ARG A 553 -18.33 14.67 -8.51
C ARG A 553 -17.51 13.38 -8.46
N LEU A 554 -16.29 13.42 -7.89
CA LEU A 554 -15.50 12.22 -7.64
C LEU A 554 -16.22 11.34 -6.61
N TYR A 555 -16.81 11.94 -5.58
CA TYR A 555 -17.54 11.23 -4.52
C TYR A 555 -19.04 11.02 -4.81
N GLY A 556 -19.57 11.60 -5.89
CA GLY A 556 -21.00 11.55 -6.24
C GLY A 556 -21.86 12.54 -5.44
N SER A 557 -21.23 13.43 -4.69
CA SER A 557 -21.88 14.44 -3.85
C SER A 557 -22.25 15.70 -4.65
N SER A 558 -23.02 16.61 -4.06
CA SER A 558 -23.66 17.74 -4.74
C SER A 558 -23.00 19.09 -4.41
N ASP A 559 -22.43 19.73 -5.43
CA ASP A 559 -21.94 21.15 -5.43
C ASP A 559 -22.97 22.16 -4.93
N SER A 560 -24.26 21.82 -4.93
CA SER A 560 -25.32 22.71 -4.47
C SER A 560 -25.81 22.47 -3.03
N ALA A 561 -25.28 21.48 -2.32
CA ALA A 561 -25.79 21.05 -1.02
C ALA A 561 -24.66 20.59 -0.09
N VAL A 562 -24.44 21.37 0.98
CA VAL A 562 -23.38 21.15 1.99
C VAL A 562 -23.37 19.73 2.58
N ASP A 563 -24.54 19.10 2.58
CA ASP A 563 -24.80 17.77 3.11
C ASP A 563 -25.74 17.14 2.07
N THR A 564 -25.22 16.23 1.25
CA THR A 564 -25.89 15.68 0.07
C THR A 564 -26.98 14.68 0.43
N ASP A 565 -26.77 13.87 1.45
CA ASP A 565 -27.70 12.81 1.86
C ASP A 565 -28.58 13.20 3.06
N HIS A 566 -28.35 14.39 3.62
CA HIS A 566 -29.09 15.05 4.67
C HIS A 566 -29.02 14.33 6.02
N ASP A 567 -27.89 13.70 6.32
CA ASP A 567 -27.65 12.96 7.56
C ASP A 567 -27.08 13.82 8.70
N THR A 568 -26.74 15.09 8.41
CA THR A 568 -26.11 16.12 9.26
C THR A 568 -24.58 16.13 9.34
N VAL A 569 -23.89 15.22 8.67
CA VAL A 569 -22.47 15.36 8.33
C VAL A 569 -22.37 16.05 6.97
N SER A 570 -21.49 17.04 6.85
CA SER A 570 -21.29 17.71 5.54
C SER A 570 -20.38 16.87 4.64
N ASP A 571 -20.57 16.92 3.33
CA ASP A 571 -19.76 16.17 2.35
C ASP A 571 -18.25 16.37 2.57
N PHE A 572 -17.82 17.61 2.82
CA PHE A 572 -16.44 17.91 3.22
C PHE A 572 -15.96 17.09 4.43
N ASP A 573 -16.76 17.01 5.48
CA ASP A 573 -16.40 16.29 6.70
C ASP A 573 -16.35 14.78 6.46
N GLU A 574 -17.20 14.26 5.61
CA GLU A 574 -17.25 12.83 5.27
C GLU A 574 -16.03 12.41 4.47
N VAL A 575 -15.57 13.23 3.52
CA VAL A 575 -14.50 12.86 2.59
C VAL A 575 -13.12 13.44 2.94
N ARG A 576 -13.04 14.51 3.74
CA ARG A 576 -11.77 15.17 4.13
C ARG A 576 -11.42 15.02 5.59
N THR A 577 -12.40 15.14 6.49
CA THR A 577 -12.14 15.13 7.94
C THR A 577 -12.20 13.70 8.47
N GLY A 578 -13.29 12.99 8.19
CA GLY A 578 -13.59 11.67 8.74
C GLY A 578 -13.63 11.64 10.27
N TRP A 579 -13.57 10.45 10.84
CA TRP A 579 -13.36 10.23 12.27
C TRP A 579 -12.56 8.96 12.54
N THR A 580 -12.13 8.78 13.79
CA THR A 580 -11.45 7.55 14.22
C THR A 580 -12.45 6.58 14.83
N ALA A 581 -12.82 5.55 14.08
CA ALA A 581 -13.75 4.50 14.51
C ALA A 581 -13.06 3.46 15.41
N GLY A 582 -13.85 2.82 16.28
CA GLY A 582 -13.42 1.69 17.11
C GLY A 582 -12.45 2.06 18.23
N THR A 583 -12.48 3.31 18.71
CA THR A 583 -11.55 3.76 19.77
C THR A 583 -11.77 2.94 21.04
N GLY A 584 -10.79 2.10 21.41
CA GLY A 584 -10.85 1.22 22.57
C GLY A 584 -11.07 -0.26 22.23
N LEU A 585 -11.38 -0.58 20.97
CA LEU A 585 -11.43 -1.96 20.48
C LEU A 585 -10.02 -2.53 20.24
N PRO A 586 -9.84 -3.86 20.34
CA PRO A 586 -8.54 -4.49 20.12
C PRO A 586 -8.15 -4.46 18.63
N ALA A 587 -6.85 -4.37 18.38
CA ALA A 587 -6.29 -4.35 17.01
C ALA A 587 -6.61 -5.61 16.19
N SER A 588 -6.98 -6.72 16.84
CA SER A 588 -7.47 -7.94 16.18
C SER A 588 -8.76 -7.73 15.39
N LEU A 589 -9.56 -6.72 15.74
CA LEU A 589 -10.76 -6.32 15.00
C LEU A 589 -10.47 -5.27 13.91
N GLY A 590 -9.21 -4.83 13.76
CA GLY A 590 -8.82 -3.83 12.77
C GLY A 590 -8.96 -2.37 13.20
N TYR A 591 -9.10 -2.12 14.51
CA TYR A 591 -9.32 -0.80 15.12
C TYR A 591 -8.18 -0.37 16.08
N PRO A 592 -8.07 0.94 16.41
CA PRO A 592 -8.80 2.06 15.84
C PRO A 592 -8.32 2.37 14.42
N ARG A 593 -9.22 2.89 13.57
CA ARG A 593 -8.88 3.30 12.19
C ARG A 593 -9.59 4.59 11.80
N GLN A 594 -8.97 5.37 10.91
CA GLN A 594 -9.62 6.53 10.32
C GLN A 594 -10.61 6.07 9.24
N VAL A 595 -11.85 6.54 9.33
CA VAL A 595 -12.95 6.25 8.42
C VAL A 595 -13.49 7.54 7.81
N PHE A 596 -14.13 7.40 6.66
CA PHE A 596 -14.74 8.45 5.84
C PHE A 596 -16.06 7.86 5.35
N SER A 597 -17.21 8.48 5.61
CA SER A 597 -18.52 7.98 5.17
C SER A 597 -18.77 8.22 3.68
N ASP A 598 -19.84 7.64 3.15
CA ASP A 598 -20.29 7.87 1.77
C ASP A 598 -21.26 9.05 1.75
N PRO A 599 -20.89 10.21 1.17
CA PRO A 599 -21.70 11.43 1.25
C PRO A 599 -23.04 11.35 0.49
N THR A 600 -23.31 10.23 -0.18
CA THR A 600 -24.54 9.99 -0.91
C THR A 600 -25.50 9.07 -0.16
N SER A 601 -25.18 8.67 1.07
CA SER A 601 -25.91 7.64 1.82
C SER A 601 -25.88 7.89 3.32
N ALA A 602 -26.98 8.45 3.82
CA ALA A 602 -27.16 8.79 5.24
C ALA A 602 -27.04 7.62 6.25
N ASP A 603 -27.02 6.38 5.76
CA ASP A 603 -26.78 5.15 6.52
C ASP A 603 -26.00 4.22 5.58
N ALA A 604 -24.68 4.34 5.64
CA ALA A 604 -23.77 3.77 4.65
C ALA A 604 -23.76 2.22 4.65
N ASP A 605 -23.96 1.55 5.79
CA ASP A 605 -24.01 0.10 5.88
C ASP A 605 -25.41 -0.51 6.10
N ASN A 606 -26.43 0.33 6.26
CA ASN A 606 -27.85 -0.03 6.42
C ASN A 606 -28.16 -0.78 7.71
N ASP A 607 -27.45 -0.49 8.79
CA ASP A 607 -27.67 -1.12 10.09
C ASP A 607 -28.75 -0.42 10.94
N GLY A 608 -29.19 0.78 10.50
CA GLY A 608 -30.20 1.61 11.13
C GLY A 608 -29.64 2.77 11.96
N SER A 609 -28.32 2.90 12.08
CA SER A 609 -27.61 4.08 12.55
C SER A 609 -27.29 4.98 11.35
N THR A 610 -27.42 6.30 11.50
CA THR A 610 -26.93 7.22 10.46
C THR A 610 -25.45 7.49 10.64
N ASP A 611 -24.73 7.87 9.58
CA ASP A 611 -23.28 8.13 9.63
C ASP A 611 -22.95 9.24 10.67
N ALA A 612 -23.84 10.22 10.85
CA ALA A 612 -23.78 11.19 11.94
C ALA A 612 -23.91 10.58 13.35
N GLN A 613 -24.78 9.58 13.54
CA GLN A 613 -24.93 8.85 14.79
C GLN A 613 -23.69 8.00 15.06
N GLU A 614 -23.13 7.39 14.02
CA GLU A 614 -21.93 6.58 14.12
C GLU A 614 -20.69 7.41 14.42
N LYS A 615 -20.53 8.57 13.77
CA LYS A 615 -19.50 9.57 14.11
C LYS A 615 -19.59 9.99 15.57
N ALA A 616 -20.80 10.11 16.12
CA ALA A 616 -21.02 10.44 17.53
C ALA A 616 -20.73 9.24 18.47
N ALA A 617 -21.05 8.02 18.07
CA ALA A 617 -20.78 6.79 18.81
C ALA A 617 -19.33 6.32 18.71
N GLY A 618 -18.59 6.77 17.70
CA GLY A 618 -17.26 6.30 17.36
C GLY A 618 -17.26 4.93 16.65
N THR A 619 -18.37 4.57 16.03
CA THR A 619 -18.54 3.33 15.25
C THR A 619 -18.09 3.54 13.80
N ASP A 620 -18.05 2.47 13.01
CA ASP A 620 -17.54 2.44 11.66
C ASP A 620 -18.68 2.41 10.63
N PRO A 621 -18.82 3.43 9.76
CA PRO A 621 -20.00 3.63 8.89
C PRO A 621 -20.18 2.57 7.80
N TYR A 622 -19.25 1.63 7.77
CA TYR A 622 -19.17 0.57 6.78
C TYR A 622 -19.08 -0.81 7.41
N ASN A 623 -19.33 -0.89 8.71
CA ASN A 623 -19.36 -2.14 9.45
C ASN A 623 -20.57 -2.15 10.39
N PRO A 624 -21.65 -2.87 10.02
CA PRO A 624 -22.95 -2.75 10.68
C PRO A 624 -22.99 -3.35 12.09
N ASP A 625 -21.84 -3.79 12.61
CA ASP A 625 -21.59 -4.39 13.92
C ASP A 625 -20.10 -4.11 14.23
N THR A 626 -19.81 -2.90 14.72
CA THR A 626 -18.45 -2.38 14.84
C THR A 626 -17.58 -3.23 15.75
N ASP A 627 -18.15 -3.75 16.82
CA ASP A 627 -17.44 -4.52 17.83
C ASP A 627 -17.57 -6.04 17.68
N ASN A 628 -18.29 -6.51 16.64
CA ASN A 628 -18.56 -7.91 16.35
C ASN A 628 -19.27 -8.64 17.50
N ASP A 629 -20.20 -7.97 18.18
CA ASP A 629 -21.00 -8.56 19.26
C ASP A 629 -22.30 -9.23 18.83
N GLN A 630 -22.61 -9.18 17.52
CA GLN A 630 -23.82 -9.67 16.85
C GLN A 630 -25.05 -8.79 17.04
N LEU A 631 -24.91 -7.62 17.66
CA LEU A 631 -25.90 -6.56 17.64
C LEU A 631 -25.46 -5.50 16.64
N LEU A 632 -26.42 -4.96 15.90
CA LEU A 632 -26.12 -3.88 14.97
C LEU A 632 -25.89 -2.59 15.74
N ASP A 633 -24.99 -1.72 15.30
CA ASP A 633 -24.64 -0.49 16.01
C ASP A 633 -25.87 0.41 16.22
N GLY A 634 -26.74 0.51 15.22
CA GLY A 634 -28.01 1.25 15.31
C GLY A 634 -29.03 0.68 16.29
N SER A 635 -28.87 -0.58 16.71
CA SER A 635 -29.72 -1.27 17.68
C SER A 635 -29.01 -1.58 19.01
N ASP A 636 -27.72 -1.30 19.10
CA ASP A 636 -26.90 -1.59 20.27
C ASP A 636 -26.75 -0.37 21.19
N ALA A 637 -26.91 -0.60 22.48
CA ALA A 637 -26.68 0.40 23.51
C ALA A 637 -25.19 0.58 23.84
N ALA A 638 -24.33 -0.34 23.41
CA ALA A 638 -22.90 -0.31 23.69
C ALA A 638 -22.05 -0.75 22.47
N PRO A 639 -22.15 -0.07 21.31
CA PRO A 639 -21.62 -0.54 20.00
C PRO A 639 -20.09 -0.57 19.86
N LEU A 640 -19.37 -0.42 20.98
CA LEU A 640 -17.91 -0.52 21.09
C LEU A 640 -17.51 -1.48 22.23
N SER A 641 -18.43 -2.36 22.64
CA SER A 641 -18.27 -3.38 23.68
C SER A 641 -18.39 -4.80 23.07
N PRO A 642 -17.28 -5.35 22.55
CA PRO A 642 -17.30 -6.57 21.73
C PRO A 642 -17.87 -7.79 22.47
N PHE A 643 -18.31 -8.83 21.75
CA PHE A 643 -18.76 -10.08 22.40
C PHE A 643 -17.69 -10.61 23.35
N ASN A 644 -18.07 -10.99 24.57
CA ASN A 644 -17.14 -11.63 25.49
C ASN A 644 -16.97 -13.12 25.16
N SER A 645 -16.08 -13.41 24.21
CA SER A 645 -15.71 -14.77 23.84
C SER A 645 -14.87 -15.43 24.95
N PRO A 646 -15.25 -16.63 25.43
CA PRO A 646 -14.49 -17.29 26.49
C PRO A 646 -13.14 -17.84 25.98
N PRO A 647 -12.13 -18.01 26.86
CA PRO A 647 -10.81 -18.48 26.46
C PRO A 647 -10.81 -19.89 25.84
N SER A 648 -9.99 -20.12 24.81
CA SER A 648 -9.81 -21.45 24.19
C SER A 648 -8.76 -22.30 24.90
N ILE A 649 -9.11 -23.55 25.26
CA ILE A 649 -8.22 -24.50 25.97
C ILE A 649 -7.71 -25.60 25.02
N ASN A 650 -6.49 -25.46 24.55
CA ASN A 650 -5.81 -26.36 23.59
C ASN A 650 -4.73 -27.21 24.27
N LEU A 651 -5.15 -28.03 25.23
CA LEU A 651 -4.26 -28.92 25.99
C LEU A 651 -4.40 -30.40 25.56
N THR A 652 -3.31 -31.14 25.71
CA THR A 652 -3.19 -32.59 25.50
C THR A 652 -2.68 -33.26 26.78
N LEU A 653 -3.28 -34.40 27.15
CA LEU A 653 -2.84 -35.21 28.29
C LEU A 653 -1.90 -36.33 27.83
N THR A 654 -0.73 -36.43 28.45
CA THR A 654 0.25 -37.53 28.24
C THR A 654 0.46 -38.29 29.56
N SER A 655 0.65 -39.61 29.51
CA SER A 655 0.63 -40.48 30.70
C SER A 655 1.95 -41.23 30.96
N SER A 656 2.33 -41.29 32.24
CA SER A 656 3.23 -42.30 32.81
C SER A 656 2.81 -42.57 34.27
N ASP A 657 1.81 -43.45 34.46
CA ASP A 657 1.26 -43.84 35.77
C ASP A 657 2.39 -44.04 36.81
N PRO A 658 2.39 -43.33 37.96
CA PRO A 658 1.29 -42.54 38.55
C PRO A 658 1.21 -41.06 38.15
N THR A 659 2.11 -40.56 37.30
CA THR A 659 2.19 -39.13 36.93
C THR A 659 1.55 -38.86 35.56
N PHE A 660 0.71 -37.83 35.50
CA PHE A 660 0.04 -37.37 34.29
C PHE A 660 0.47 -35.94 33.98
N THR A 661 0.70 -35.61 32.71
CA THR A 661 1.20 -34.30 32.28
C THR A 661 0.30 -33.68 31.22
N LEU A 662 -0.14 -32.44 31.45
CA LEU A 662 -0.84 -31.60 30.49
C LEU A 662 0.16 -30.69 29.76
N THR A 663 0.11 -30.70 28.43
CA THR A 663 0.91 -29.80 27.57
C THR A 663 0.05 -29.11 26.52
N GLY A 664 0.33 -27.85 26.22
CA GLY A 664 -0.34 -27.09 25.15
C GLY A 664 -0.48 -25.62 25.49
N SER A 665 -1.58 -24.99 25.06
CA SER A 665 -1.84 -23.57 25.32
C SER A 665 -3.29 -23.27 25.73
N ILE A 666 -3.45 -22.15 26.44
CA ILE A 666 -4.72 -21.46 26.66
C ILE A 666 -4.57 -20.10 25.99
N THR A 667 -5.50 -19.74 25.11
CA THR A 667 -5.42 -18.52 24.31
C THR A 667 -6.78 -17.83 24.29
N ASP A 668 -6.76 -16.51 24.21
CA ASP A 668 -7.94 -15.67 24.04
C ASP A 668 -7.58 -14.57 23.04
N THR A 669 -8.46 -14.33 22.07
CA THR A 669 -8.20 -13.45 20.92
C THR A 669 -8.70 -12.03 21.12
N VAL A 670 -9.52 -11.80 22.15
CA VAL A 670 -10.17 -10.51 22.42
C VAL A 670 -9.69 -9.97 23.77
N ASP A 671 -9.61 -10.82 24.78
CA ASP A 671 -9.33 -10.43 26.16
C ASP A 671 -8.05 -11.05 26.71
N ALA A 672 -7.50 -10.42 27.75
CA ALA A 672 -6.46 -11.05 28.53
C ALA A 672 -7.04 -12.16 29.42
N ILE A 673 -6.34 -13.28 29.57
CA ILE A 673 -6.72 -14.32 30.53
C ILE A 673 -6.53 -13.76 31.95
N ALA A 674 -7.61 -13.62 32.71
CA ALA A 674 -7.57 -13.13 34.10
C ALA A 674 -7.18 -14.23 35.07
N SER A 675 -7.68 -15.44 34.86
CA SER A 675 -7.35 -16.58 35.70
C SER A 675 -7.44 -17.89 34.93
N ALA A 676 -6.57 -18.83 35.27
CA ALA A 676 -6.72 -20.21 34.86
C ALA A 676 -6.26 -21.15 35.98
N SER A 677 -6.87 -22.32 36.06
CA SER A 677 -6.52 -23.32 37.06
C SER A 677 -6.79 -24.73 36.56
N ILE A 678 -6.04 -25.68 37.12
CA ILE A 678 -6.21 -27.11 36.88
C ILE A 678 -6.69 -27.73 38.18
N ALA A 679 -7.88 -28.34 38.18
CA ALA A 679 -8.33 -29.22 39.25
C ALA A 679 -8.04 -30.67 38.84
N TRP A 680 -7.23 -31.38 39.61
CA TRP A 680 -6.78 -32.72 39.25
C TRP A 680 -7.80 -33.82 39.60
N GLY A 681 -8.92 -33.48 40.23
CA GLY A 681 -10.00 -34.43 40.53
C GLY A 681 -9.80 -35.28 41.79
N ASP A 682 -8.66 -35.17 42.47
CA ASP A 682 -8.38 -35.76 43.80
C ASP A 682 -8.44 -34.73 44.94
N GLY A 683 -8.90 -33.51 44.64
CA GLY A 683 -8.93 -32.37 45.55
C GLY A 683 -7.71 -31.44 45.42
N ALA A 684 -6.65 -31.83 44.70
CA ALA A 684 -5.53 -30.95 44.40
C ALA A 684 -5.89 -29.97 43.27
N THR A 685 -5.39 -28.74 43.38
CA THR A 685 -5.51 -27.71 42.34
C THR A 685 -4.17 -27.06 42.04
N THR A 686 -3.94 -26.68 40.79
CA THR A 686 -2.77 -25.92 40.34
C THR A 686 -3.24 -24.60 39.72
N PRO A 687 -3.03 -23.45 40.39
CA PRO A 687 -3.28 -22.15 39.79
C PRO A 687 -2.24 -21.84 38.72
N LEU A 688 -2.66 -21.18 37.63
CA LEU A 688 -1.80 -20.79 36.52
C LEU A 688 -1.69 -19.26 36.50
N SER A 689 -0.50 -18.73 36.83
CA SER A 689 -0.25 -17.29 36.94
C SER A 689 0.49 -16.68 35.74
N SER A 690 1.07 -17.50 34.86
CA SER A 690 1.75 -17.10 33.62
C SER A 690 2.05 -18.34 32.75
N GLY A 691 2.54 -18.15 31.53
CA GLY A 691 2.93 -19.26 30.65
C GLY A 691 1.78 -19.93 29.90
N TYR A 692 0.66 -19.23 29.72
CA TYR A 692 -0.55 -19.75 29.05
C TYR A 692 -0.29 -20.29 27.63
N ASN A 693 0.70 -19.74 26.92
CA ASN A 693 1.01 -20.12 25.54
C ASN A 693 1.88 -21.38 25.42
N ALA A 694 2.45 -21.87 26.53
CA ALA A 694 3.35 -23.02 26.57
C ALA A 694 3.26 -23.73 27.92
N LEU A 695 2.07 -24.26 28.21
CA LEU A 695 1.76 -24.90 29.47
C LEU A 695 2.39 -26.29 29.55
N ASN A 696 3.00 -26.59 30.71
CA ASN A 696 3.54 -27.91 31.05
C ASN A 696 3.34 -28.14 32.55
N ALA A 697 2.30 -28.90 32.91
CA ALA A 697 1.92 -29.16 34.30
C ALA A 697 1.72 -30.66 34.53
N SER A 698 2.28 -31.18 35.63
CA SER A 698 2.21 -32.60 35.98
C SER A 698 1.65 -32.83 37.37
N HIS A 699 0.94 -33.95 37.58
CA HIS A 699 0.40 -34.37 38.87
C HIS A 699 0.44 -35.88 39.03
N ALA A 700 0.66 -36.35 40.27
CA ALA A 700 0.74 -37.77 40.60
C ALA A 700 -0.37 -38.18 41.60
N TYR A 701 -1.07 -39.27 41.31
CA TYR A 701 -2.18 -39.73 42.13
C TYR A 701 -1.75 -40.76 43.18
N ALA A 702 -2.09 -40.50 44.45
CA ALA A 702 -1.71 -41.36 45.57
C ALA A 702 -2.60 -42.62 45.72
N ALA A 703 -3.86 -42.52 45.31
CA ALA A 703 -4.84 -43.60 45.39
C ALA A 703 -5.20 -44.13 44.00
N GLN A 704 -5.69 -45.36 43.98
CA GLN A 704 -6.31 -45.93 42.78
C GLN A 704 -7.63 -45.19 42.52
N GLY A 705 -7.87 -44.85 41.26
CA GLY A 705 -9.12 -44.22 40.86
C GLY A 705 -9.06 -43.70 39.44
N THR A 706 -10.25 -43.41 38.92
CA THR A 706 -10.41 -42.55 37.76
C THR A 706 -10.67 -41.14 38.25
N TYR A 707 -9.82 -40.22 37.82
CA TYR A 707 -9.83 -38.81 38.18
C TYR A 707 -10.21 -37.99 36.96
N THR A 708 -11.17 -37.08 37.15
CA THR A 708 -11.54 -36.10 36.14
C THR A 708 -10.70 -34.85 36.37
N ILE A 709 -9.76 -34.61 35.47
CA ILE A 709 -8.96 -33.37 35.46
C ILE A 709 -9.81 -32.31 34.77
N THR A 710 -10.05 -31.19 35.45
CA THR A 710 -10.81 -30.06 34.92
C THR A 710 -9.87 -28.87 34.81
N VAL A 711 -9.67 -28.38 33.59
CA VAL A 711 -8.98 -27.12 33.34
C VAL A 711 -10.03 -26.05 33.14
N SER A 712 -9.96 -24.98 33.93
CA SER A 712 -10.86 -23.84 33.82
C SER A 712 -10.05 -22.58 33.56
N ALA A 713 -10.54 -21.73 32.66
CA ALA A 713 -9.99 -20.42 32.38
C ALA A 713 -11.10 -19.37 32.37
N THR A 714 -10.77 -18.14 32.70
CA THR A 714 -11.67 -17.00 32.67
C THR A 714 -10.90 -15.78 32.18
N ASP A 715 -11.47 -15.08 31.21
CA ASP A 715 -10.91 -13.82 30.70
C ASP A 715 -11.11 -12.64 31.67
N ALA A 716 -10.58 -11.48 31.29
CA ALA A 716 -10.66 -10.22 32.02
C ALA A 716 -12.08 -9.68 32.21
N ARG A 717 -13.00 -10.01 31.31
CA ARG A 717 -14.41 -9.60 31.35
C ARG A 717 -15.32 -10.66 31.99
N GLY A 718 -14.77 -11.80 32.39
CA GLY A 718 -15.41 -12.83 33.19
C GLY A 718 -16.03 -14.00 32.42
N ALA A 719 -15.79 -14.19 31.11
CA ALA A 719 -16.37 -15.34 30.41
C ALA A 719 -15.57 -16.63 30.74
N PRO A 720 -16.26 -17.70 31.18
CA PRO A 720 -15.58 -18.92 31.61
C PRO A 720 -15.46 -19.92 30.47
N SER A 721 -14.34 -20.64 30.42
CA SER A 721 -14.20 -21.87 29.64
C SER A 721 -13.73 -23.02 30.51
N THR A 722 -14.07 -24.24 30.10
CA THR A 722 -13.67 -25.44 30.83
C THR A 722 -13.45 -26.60 29.87
N LYS A 723 -12.38 -27.39 30.12
CA LYS A 723 -12.08 -28.62 29.39
C LYS A 723 -11.72 -29.74 30.37
N THR A 724 -12.21 -30.93 30.11
CA THR A 724 -11.98 -32.09 30.99
C THR A 724 -11.13 -33.15 30.31
N PHE A 725 -10.33 -33.84 31.13
CA PHE A 725 -9.54 -35.00 30.76
C PHE A 725 -9.75 -36.11 31.79
N THR A 726 -9.55 -37.36 31.38
CA THR A 726 -9.68 -38.52 32.27
C THR A 726 -8.32 -39.15 32.52
N ALA A 727 -7.90 -39.21 33.78
CA ALA A 727 -6.70 -39.92 34.22
C ALA A 727 -7.10 -41.13 35.06
N THR A 728 -6.52 -42.30 34.79
CA THR A 728 -6.80 -43.53 35.56
C THR A 728 -5.52 -44.00 36.23
N SER A 729 -5.46 -43.89 37.56
CA SER A 729 -4.36 -44.41 38.39
C SER A 729 -4.71 -45.80 38.91
N VAL A 730 -3.77 -46.74 38.82
CA VAL A 730 -3.95 -48.13 39.29
C VAL A 730 -2.93 -48.53 40.39
N PHE A 731 -2.20 -47.56 40.95
CA PHE A 731 -1.00 -47.82 41.76
C PHE A 731 -1.17 -47.53 43.28
N PRO A 732 -0.87 -48.47 44.20
CA PRO A 732 -0.93 -48.22 45.65
C PRO A 732 0.37 -47.58 46.16
N THR A 733 0.36 -46.27 46.43
CA THR A 733 1.51 -45.51 46.96
C THR A 733 1.53 -45.39 48.49
N ALA A 734 0.38 -45.56 49.16
CA ALA A 734 0.26 -45.30 50.58
C ALA A 734 1.23 -46.17 51.39
N GLY A 735 2.06 -45.54 52.23
CA GLY A 735 3.06 -46.22 53.05
C GLY A 735 4.19 -46.90 52.26
N LEU A 736 4.37 -46.60 50.97
CA LEU A 736 5.49 -47.10 50.18
C LEU A 736 6.78 -46.43 50.67
N VAL A 737 7.74 -47.25 51.10
CA VAL A 737 9.01 -46.82 51.69
C VAL A 737 10.13 -46.83 50.65
N GLY A 738 10.12 -47.82 49.77
CA GLY A 738 11.12 -47.96 48.71
C GLY A 738 10.57 -48.79 47.57
N PHE A 739 10.90 -48.39 46.34
CA PHE A 739 10.52 -49.10 45.13
C PHE A 739 11.68 -49.14 44.14
N TRP A 740 12.29 -50.31 43.98
CA TRP A 740 13.36 -50.54 43.02
C TRP A 740 12.83 -51.36 41.85
N ARG A 741 12.64 -50.67 40.71
CA ARG A 741 12.21 -51.27 39.45
C ARG A 741 13.27 -52.17 38.82
N LEU A 742 14.55 -51.92 39.12
CA LEU A 742 15.69 -52.63 38.51
C LEU A 742 15.76 -52.50 36.98
N ASN A 743 15.29 -51.36 36.46
CA ASN A 743 15.34 -50.99 35.04
C ASN A 743 16.69 -50.37 34.66
N GLY A 744 17.75 -51.16 34.71
CA GLY A 744 19.12 -50.76 34.37
C GLY A 744 19.82 -49.88 35.42
N ASN A 745 19.16 -49.61 36.55
CA ASN A 745 19.73 -48.91 37.70
C ASN A 745 19.08 -49.39 39.01
N PHE A 746 19.61 -48.92 40.14
CA PHE A 746 19.14 -49.23 41.49
C PHE A 746 18.48 -48.02 42.17
N SER A 747 17.87 -47.13 41.38
CA SER A 747 17.23 -45.93 41.89
C SER A 747 15.89 -46.24 42.53
N ASP A 748 15.61 -45.56 43.65
CA ASP A 748 14.32 -45.61 44.31
C ASP A 748 13.29 -44.77 43.55
N SER A 749 12.21 -45.41 43.11
CA SER A 749 11.08 -44.83 42.38
C SER A 749 9.88 -44.50 43.29
N SER A 750 10.03 -44.65 44.62
CA SER A 750 8.96 -44.35 45.58
C SER A 750 8.83 -42.84 45.92
N GLY A 751 9.84 -42.04 45.55
CA GLY A 751 9.97 -40.64 45.99
C GLY A 751 10.69 -40.46 47.33
N GLY A 752 11.08 -41.55 48.01
CA GLY A 752 11.81 -41.52 49.29
C GLY A 752 13.33 -41.30 49.18
N ALA A 753 13.87 -41.22 47.97
CA ALA A 753 15.31 -41.07 47.68
C ALA A 753 16.21 -42.16 48.28
N HIS A 754 15.69 -43.35 48.54
CA HIS A 754 16.44 -44.49 49.09
C HIS A 754 17.24 -45.24 47.99
N HIS A 755 18.08 -44.53 47.25
CA HIS A 755 18.89 -45.11 46.18
C HIS A 755 19.86 -46.17 46.72
N LEU A 756 19.99 -47.29 45.99
CA LEU A 756 20.93 -48.35 46.33
C LEU A 756 22.09 -48.35 45.33
N THR A 757 23.19 -49.02 45.68
CA THR A 757 24.36 -49.25 44.82
C THR A 757 24.84 -50.69 44.94
N LEU A 758 25.61 -51.12 43.94
CA LEU A 758 26.24 -52.43 43.97
C LEU A 758 27.26 -52.50 45.11
N GLY A 759 27.11 -53.50 46.00
CA GLY A 759 28.09 -53.80 47.02
C GLY A 759 29.26 -54.61 46.47
N GLY A 760 30.46 -54.39 46.99
CA GLY A 760 31.70 -55.00 46.48
C GLY A 760 31.63 -56.52 46.32
N GLN A 761 32.16 -57.00 45.19
CA GLN A 761 32.20 -58.40 44.75
C GLN A 761 32.97 -59.29 45.74
N LEU A 762 32.39 -60.42 46.17
CA LEU A 762 33.01 -61.32 47.18
C LEU A 762 33.44 -62.71 46.65
N THR A 763 33.08 -63.08 45.42
CA THR A 763 33.57 -64.31 44.76
C THR A 763 34.30 -63.98 43.46
N SER A 764 35.55 -64.42 43.33
CA SER A 764 36.31 -64.31 42.09
C SER A 764 35.71 -65.23 41.02
N GLY A 765 35.12 -64.66 39.97
CA GLY A 765 34.66 -65.39 38.78
C GLY A 765 33.16 -65.45 38.52
N SER A 766 32.32 -64.75 39.29
CA SER A 766 30.90 -64.55 38.97
C SER A 766 30.52 -63.09 39.24
N SER A 767 29.90 -62.43 38.26
CA SER A 767 29.38 -61.07 38.39
C SER A 767 27.91 -61.09 38.01
N GLY A 768 27.04 -60.67 38.91
CA GLY A 768 25.64 -60.42 38.63
C GLY A 768 25.45 -59.32 37.58
N GLY A 769 24.24 -59.16 37.08
CA GLY A 769 23.97 -58.24 35.99
C GLY A 769 22.49 -58.00 35.74
N PHE A 770 22.20 -56.90 35.03
CA PHE A 770 20.85 -56.65 34.55
C PHE A 770 20.48 -57.67 33.47
N VAL A 771 19.34 -58.33 33.65
CA VAL A 771 18.82 -59.40 32.79
C VAL A 771 17.41 -59.04 32.32
N ASN A 772 16.82 -59.92 31.51
CA ASN A 772 15.45 -59.75 31.06
C ASN A 772 14.47 -59.90 32.24
N ASP A 773 13.46 -59.04 32.29
CA ASP A 773 12.37 -59.13 33.26
C ASP A 773 11.38 -60.28 32.98
N ARG A 774 10.29 -60.31 33.74
CA ARG A 774 9.18 -61.27 33.59
C ARG A 774 8.43 -61.21 32.26
N ALA A 775 8.54 -60.14 31.48
CA ALA A 775 7.99 -60.02 30.14
C ALA A 775 9.04 -60.19 29.02
N GLY A 776 10.31 -60.41 29.36
CA GLY A 776 11.39 -60.54 28.40
C GLY A 776 12.02 -59.22 27.97
N ASN A 777 11.67 -58.09 28.60
CA ASN A 777 12.30 -56.80 28.30
C ASN A 777 13.74 -56.79 28.82
N ALA A 778 14.67 -56.38 27.98
CA ALA A 778 16.09 -56.37 28.34
C ALA A 778 16.43 -55.37 29.45
N LEU A 779 17.34 -55.79 30.34
CA LEU A 779 17.90 -54.99 31.44
C LEU A 779 16.87 -54.45 32.45
N ARG A 780 15.76 -55.16 32.65
CA ARG A 780 14.67 -54.77 33.55
C ARG A 780 14.51 -55.63 34.81
N ALA A 781 15.42 -56.57 35.01
CA ALA A 781 15.57 -57.32 36.24
C ALA A 781 17.05 -57.41 36.59
N TYR A 782 17.38 -57.82 37.81
CA TYR A 782 18.77 -58.03 38.21
C TYR A 782 19.01 -59.48 38.65
N ASP A 783 20.02 -60.12 38.06
CA ASP A 783 20.51 -61.44 38.45
C ASP A 783 21.69 -61.28 39.41
N PHE A 784 21.54 -61.76 40.64
CA PHE A 784 22.49 -61.49 41.69
C PHE A 784 23.75 -62.36 41.58
N GLN A 785 23.68 -63.63 41.18
CA GLN A 785 24.86 -64.54 41.05
C GLN A 785 25.95 -64.44 42.16
N GLY A 786 25.58 -64.08 43.40
CA GLY A 786 26.50 -63.87 44.52
C GLY A 786 26.78 -62.40 44.89
N ASP A 787 26.25 -61.45 44.13
CA ASP A 787 26.26 -60.01 44.41
C ASP A 787 25.23 -59.66 45.50
N ASN A 788 25.45 -58.51 46.15
CA ASN A 788 24.52 -57.90 47.10
C ASN A 788 24.39 -56.41 46.78
N ILE A 789 23.17 -55.90 46.73
CA ILE A 789 22.91 -54.47 46.51
C ILE A 789 22.71 -53.84 47.89
N GLN A 790 23.49 -52.81 48.18
CA GLN A 790 23.57 -52.13 49.48
C GLN A 790 23.18 -50.65 49.35
N PRO A 791 22.94 -49.93 50.46
CA PRO A 791 22.71 -48.49 50.40
C PRO A 791 23.88 -47.76 49.74
N ASP A 792 23.58 -46.76 48.90
CA ASP A 792 24.60 -45.83 48.40
C ASP A 792 25.05 -44.88 49.52
N TYR A 793 26.27 -45.05 50.01
CA TYR A 793 26.83 -44.17 51.04
C TYR A 793 27.35 -42.84 50.50
N SER A 794 27.39 -42.65 49.17
CA SER A 794 27.86 -41.42 48.52
C SER A 794 26.78 -40.33 48.43
N TYR A 795 25.51 -40.68 48.62
CA TYR A 795 24.42 -39.75 48.84
C TYR A 795 24.16 -39.58 50.35
N ALA A 796 24.38 -38.37 50.87
CA ALA A 796 24.02 -38.05 52.24
C ALA A 796 22.49 -38.02 52.38
N ALA A 797 21.98 -38.88 53.28
CA ALA A 797 20.58 -39.12 53.66
C ALA A 797 19.86 -40.24 52.88
N GLY A 798 19.53 -41.32 53.60
CA GLY A 798 18.70 -42.41 53.11
C GLY A 798 18.74 -43.70 53.93
N THR A 799 19.08 -43.66 55.23
CA THR A 799 18.70 -44.78 56.11
C THR A 799 17.18 -44.87 56.07
N VAL A 800 16.64 -45.96 55.52
CA VAL A 800 15.22 -46.29 55.63
C VAL A 800 14.87 -46.22 57.11
N GLY A 801 14.11 -45.19 57.54
CA GLY A 801 13.73 -45.05 58.94
C GLY A 801 13.22 -46.38 59.49
N ALA A 802 13.48 -46.69 60.77
CA ALA A 802 13.15 -48.00 61.36
C ALA A 802 11.76 -48.45 60.89
N ILE A 803 11.70 -49.52 60.09
CA ILE A 803 10.43 -49.99 59.53
C ILE A 803 9.54 -50.37 60.71
N ASP A 804 8.26 -50.00 60.65
CA ASP A 804 7.31 -50.32 61.71
C ASP A 804 7.32 -51.84 61.96
N THR A 805 7.89 -52.22 63.10
CA THR A 805 8.01 -53.62 63.51
C THR A 805 6.66 -54.26 63.81
N ALA A 806 5.59 -53.47 63.93
CA ALA A 806 4.23 -53.97 64.05
C ALA A 806 3.60 -54.24 62.68
N ASN A 807 3.79 -53.36 61.69
CA ASN A 807 3.15 -53.48 60.37
C ASN A 807 4.10 -53.14 59.22
N PHE A 808 4.37 -54.10 58.35
CA PHE A 808 5.14 -53.86 57.14
C PHE A 808 4.80 -54.89 56.07
N SER A 809 5.13 -54.57 54.81
CA SER A 809 5.03 -55.51 53.71
C SER A 809 6.22 -55.42 52.78
N VAL A 810 6.66 -56.56 52.27
CA VAL A 810 7.64 -56.63 51.18
C VAL A 810 7.00 -57.42 50.05
N ALA A 811 7.01 -56.87 48.84
CA ALA A 811 6.46 -57.50 47.65
C ALA A 811 7.45 -57.35 46.50
N LEU A 812 7.67 -58.42 45.75
CA LEU A 812 8.65 -58.46 44.66
C LEU A 812 8.35 -59.59 43.68
N TRP A 813 8.99 -59.52 42.52
CA TRP A 813 9.09 -60.62 41.59
C TRP A 813 10.43 -61.33 41.76
N ILE A 814 10.39 -62.67 41.78
CA ILE A 814 11.56 -63.52 41.97
C ILE A 814 11.55 -64.69 41.00
N ASN A 815 12.70 -64.98 40.39
CA ASN A 815 12.96 -66.21 39.65
C ASN A 815 14.13 -66.97 40.32
N ALA A 816 13.81 -68.06 41.01
CA ALA A 816 14.80 -68.84 41.76
C ALA A 816 15.53 -69.85 40.86
N SER A 817 16.85 -70.01 41.04
CA SER A 817 17.68 -70.96 40.28
C SER A 817 17.89 -72.30 41.01
N GLY A 818 18.30 -73.34 40.27
CA GLY A 818 18.21 -74.79 40.60
C GLY A 818 18.91 -75.33 41.85
N ASN A 819 19.37 -74.51 42.79
CA ASN A 819 19.99 -74.96 44.04
C ASN A 819 19.07 -74.69 45.25
N THR A 820 17.89 -75.32 45.27
CA THR A 820 16.83 -75.13 46.28
C THR A 820 17.17 -75.66 47.68
N GLY A 821 18.38 -76.21 47.88
CA GLY A 821 18.85 -76.71 49.16
C GLY A 821 19.59 -75.69 50.04
N ALA A 822 19.95 -74.52 49.51
CA ALA A 822 20.69 -73.49 50.25
C ALA A 822 19.77 -72.32 50.69
N ASP A 823 19.89 -71.91 51.96
CA ASP A 823 19.22 -70.73 52.52
C ASP A 823 19.73 -69.45 51.86
N GLY A 824 18.82 -68.53 51.49
CA GLY A 824 19.23 -67.31 50.81
C GLY A 824 18.39 -66.07 51.11
N TRP A 825 19.08 -64.96 51.36
CA TRP A 825 18.50 -63.66 51.73
C TRP A 825 17.97 -62.91 50.50
N VAL A 826 16.75 -62.37 50.59
CA VAL A 826 16.10 -61.65 49.47
C VAL A 826 16.05 -60.15 49.75
N VAL A 827 15.36 -59.74 50.81
CA VAL A 827 15.39 -58.37 51.32
C VAL A 827 15.62 -58.43 52.82
N SER A 828 16.58 -57.68 53.33
CA SER A 828 16.83 -57.62 54.77
C SER A 828 17.03 -56.20 55.25
N GLN A 829 16.54 -55.93 56.45
CA GLN A 829 16.95 -54.77 57.23
C GLN A 829 17.71 -55.27 58.45
N GLN A 830 18.95 -54.79 58.61
CA GLN A 830 19.86 -55.28 59.64
C GLN A 830 19.22 -55.20 61.04
N ASN A 831 19.31 -56.28 61.83
CA ASN A 831 18.75 -56.37 63.19
C ASN A 831 17.23 -56.07 63.31
N ALA A 832 16.47 -56.10 62.20
CA ALA A 832 15.02 -55.91 62.20
C ALA A 832 14.31 -57.12 61.59
N PHE A 833 14.29 -57.24 60.27
CA PHE A 833 13.68 -58.38 59.59
C PHE A 833 14.54 -58.83 58.41
N ALA A 834 14.32 -60.07 58.00
CA ALA A 834 14.81 -60.55 56.72
C ALA A 834 13.78 -61.47 56.08
N VAL A 835 13.35 -61.12 54.87
CA VAL A 835 12.59 -62.02 54.01
C VAL A 835 13.57 -62.84 53.20
N ARG A 836 13.38 -64.15 53.20
CA ARG A 836 14.33 -65.12 52.67
C ARG A 836 13.61 -66.31 52.04
N LEU A 837 14.35 -67.10 51.29
CA LEU A 837 13.91 -68.44 50.87
C LEU A 837 14.68 -69.48 51.69
N ASN A 838 13.96 -70.26 52.49
CA ASN A 838 14.51 -71.36 53.29
C ASN A 838 14.11 -72.69 52.63
N GLY A 839 15.08 -73.40 52.05
CA GLY A 839 14.80 -74.57 51.21
C GLY A 839 13.87 -74.27 50.01
N GLY A 840 13.96 -73.07 49.43
CA GLY A 840 13.07 -72.59 48.37
C GLY A 840 11.65 -72.21 48.81
N ARG A 841 11.35 -72.15 50.12
CA ARG A 841 10.05 -71.74 50.67
C ARG A 841 10.13 -70.31 51.20
N PRO A 842 9.15 -69.42 50.91
CA PRO A 842 9.09 -68.08 51.49
C PRO A 842 9.17 -68.14 53.01
N SER A 843 10.05 -67.33 53.57
CA SER A 843 10.38 -67.37 54.98
C SER A 843 10.63 -65.96 55.51
N LEU A 844 10.22 -65.71 56.74
CA LEU A 844 10.41 -64.42 57.42
C LEU A 844 11.13 -64.66 58.73
N ARG A 845 12.28 -63.99 58.86
CA ARG A 845 13.04 -63.88 60.10
C ARG A 845 12.81 -62.52 60.73
N LEU A 846 12.54 -62.50 62.03
CA LEU A 846 12.30 -61.30 62.82
C LEU A 846 13.30 -61.26 63.99
N GLY A 847 14.12 -60.22 64.07
CA GLY A 847 15.15 -60.04 65.12
C GLY A 847 16.33 -61.02 65.07
N THR A 848 17.21 -60.92 66.07
CA THR A 848 18.41 -61.77 66.23
C THR A 848 18.12 -63.02 67.06
N GLY A 849 18.49 -64.21 66.56
CA GLY A 849 18.43 -65.47 67.34
C GLY A 849 17.10 -66.25 67.29
N VAL A 850 16.17 -65.88 66.42
CA VAL A 850 14.83 -66.51 66.31
C VAL A 850 14.79 -67.54 65.16
N THR A 851 13.97 -68.59 65.31
CA THR A 851 13.58 -69.54 64.24
C THR A 851 12.67 -68.86 63.21
N ASP A 852 12.88 -69.13 61.93
CA ASP A 852 12.08 -68.48 60.90
C ASP A 852 10.64 -69.01 60.85
N LEU A 853 9.72 -68.11 60.51
CA LEU A 853 8.40 -68.48 60.03
C LEU A 853 8.52 -68.87 58.57
N THR A 854 8.33 -70.15 58.23
CA THR A 854 8.54 -70.66 56.88
C THR A 854 7.25 -71.24 56.31
N SER A 855 6.86 -70.77 55.12
CA SER A 855 5.70 -71.26 54.37
C SER A 855 5.79 -72.76 54.07
N THR A 856 4.65 -73.44 53.93
CA THR A 856 4.61 -74.83 53.46
C THR A 856 4.94 -75.01 51.99
N THR A 857 4.77 -73.96 51.18
CA THR A 857 4.86 -74.01 49.71
C THR A 857 6.20 -73.46 49.21
N SER A 858 6.83 -74.14 48.26
CA SER A 858 8.03 -73.66 47.58
C SER A 858 7.67 -72.73 46.41
N VAL A 859 8.51 -71.74 46.10
CA VAL A 859 8.35 -70.88 44.91
C VAL A 859 8.66 -71.61 43.59
N GLY A 860 9.29 -72.79 43.65
CA GLY A 860 9.78 -73.52 42.46
C GLY A 860 11.05 -72.89 41.86
N THR A 861 11.55 -73.45 40.76
CA THR A 861 12.74 -72.93 40.06
C THR A 861 12.43 -72.61 38.60
N GLY A 862 13.16 -71.65 38.02
CA GLY A 862 13.13 -71.35 36.58
C GLY A 862 11.88 -70.62 36.06
N THR A 863 11.02 -70.09 36.93
CA THR A 863 9.88 -69.25 36.54
C THR A 863 9.72 -68.06 37.49
N TRP A 864 9.35 -66.91 36.94
CA TRP A 864 9.01 -65.72 37.73
C TRP A 864 7.76 -65.96 38.60
N LYS A 865 7.87 -65.62 39.87
CA LYS A 865 6.78 -65.63 40.85
C LYS A 865 6.71 -64.29 41.55
N HIS A 866 5.50 -63.80 41.76
CA HIS A 866 5.28 -62.68 42.67
C HIS A 866 5.20 -63.22 44.09
N VAL A 867 6.02 -62.70 44.99
CA VAL A 867 6.06 -63.13 46.38
C VAL A 867 5.90 -61.91 47.27
N ALA A 868 4.99 -62.03 48.24
CA ALA A 868 4.76 -60.99 49.22
C ALA A 868 4.77 -61.53 50.65
N TRP A 869 5.42 -60.80 51.55
CA TRP A 869 5.39 -60.99 52.98
C TRP A 869 4.65 -59.83 53.60
N VAL A 870 3.63 -60.11 54.40
CA VAL A 870 2.80 -59.11 55.06
C VAL A 870 2.81 -59.38 56.55
N LYS A 871 3.26 -58.41 57.34
CA LYS A 871 3.13 -58.40 58.79
C LYS A 871 2.07 -57.38 59.19
N SER A 872 1.08 -57.84 59.96
CA SER A 872 0.01 -57.02 60.52
C SER A 872 -0.14 -57.36 62.00
N GLY A 873 0.35 -56.48 62.87
CA GLY A 873 0.45 -56.72 64.32
C GLY A 873 1.20 -58.03 64.64
N SER A 874 0.54 -58.97 65.32
CA SER A 874 1.09 -60.29 65.66
C SER A 874 0.98 -61.32 64.54
N THR A 875 0.39 -61.00 63.39
CA THR A 875 0.12 -61.96 62.31
C THR A 875 1.08 -61.76 61.14
N VAL A 876 1.58 -62.86 60.58
CA VAL A 876 2.39 -62.89 59.36
C VAL A 876 1.66 -63.72 58.31
N LEU A 877 1.49 -63.13 57.14
CA LEU A 877 0.94 -63.76 55.94
C LEU A 877 2.02 -63.78 54.87
N MET A 878 2.06 -64.85 54.08
CA MET A 878 2.92 -64.93 52.90
C MET A 878 2.09 -65.35 51.70
N TYR A 879 2.38 -64.74 50.56
CA TYR A 879 1.67 -64.97 49.31
C TYR A 879 2.65 -65.37 48.21
N VAL A 880 2.26 -66.33 47.38
CA VAL A 880 2.95 -66.67 46.13
C VAL A 880 1.91 -66.58 45.02
N ASN A 881 2.18 -65.76 44.01
CA ASN A 881 1.25 -65.44 42.93
C ASN A 881 -0.16 -65.09 43.46
N GLY A 882 -0.23 -64.17 44.42
CA GLY A 882 -1.49 -63.69 45.01
C GLY A 882 -2.20 -64.70 45.93
N THR A 883 -1.77 -65.96 45.95
CA THR A 883 -2.36 -67.00 46.80
C THR A 883 -1.66 -67.06 48.15
N GLN A 884 -2.41 -67.02 49.25
CA GLN A 884 -1.84 -67.14 50.59
C GLN A 884 -1.28 -68.54 50.83
N VAL A 885 0.03 -68.64 51.07
CA VAL A 885 0.76 -69.90 51.29
C VAL A 885 1.21 -70.09 52.75
N PHE A 886 1.01 -69.08 53.60
CA PHE A 886 1.33 -69.14 55.02
C PHE A 886 0.46 -68.17 55.81
N SER A 887 0.07 -68.58 57.02
CA SER A 887 -0.45 -67.72 58.06
C SER A 887 0.05 -68.23 59.41
N GLY A 888 0.62 -67.34 60.22
CA GLY A 888 1.16 -67.70 61.52
C GLY A 888 1.35 -66.50 62.43
N ALA A 889 1.53 -66.76 63.72
CA ALA A 889 1.83 -65.73 64.69
C ALA A 889 3.33 -65.39 64.69
N ALA A 890 3.66 -64.11 64.63
CA ALA A 890 4.99 -63.59 64.89
C ALA A 890 5.17 -63.29 66.37
N GLY A 891 6.31 -63.71 66.93
CA GLY A 891 6.74 -63.25 68.25
C GLY A 891 7.06 -61.76 68.26
N SER A 892 7.05 -61.15 69.45
CA SER A 892 7.49 -59.78 69.65
C SER A 892 9.01 -59.67 69.45
N PHE A 893 9.46 -58.66 68.71
CA PHE A 893 10.88 -58.31 68.58
C PHE A 893 11.01 -56.79 68.53
N SER A 894 12.20 -56.28 68.87
CA SER A 894 12.55 -54.87 68.71
C SER A 894 13.56 -54.74 67.56
N ALA A 895 13.38 -53.74 66.70
CA ALA A 895 14.37 -53.41 65.69
C ALA A 895 15.61 -52.79 66.36
N GLY A 896 16.80 -53.21 65.93
CA GLY A 896 18.04 -52.56 66.33
C GLY A 896 18.19 -51.14 65.76
N THR A 897 19.22 -50.42 66.18
CA THR A 897 19.48 -49.03 65.74
C THR A 897 20.09 -48.92 64.34
N CYS A 898 20.45 -50.03 63.69
CA CYS A 898 20.96 -50.04 62.32
C CYS A 898 19.77 -50.17 61.35
N THR A 899 19.64 -49.25 60.39
CA THR A 899 18.45 -49.12 59.54
C THR A 899 18.70 -49.41 58.06
N ASN A 900 19.88 -49.93 57.72
CA ASN A 900 20.27 -50.24 56.34
C ASN A 900 19.45 -51.40 55.75
N LEU A 901 18.88 -51.16 54.57
CA LEU A 901 18.18 -52.17 53.76
C LEU A 901 19.13 -52.77 52.73
N PHE A 902 19.05 -54.08 52.53
CA PHE A 902 19.85 -54.84 51.57
C PHE A 902 18.95 -55.66 50.64
N LEU A 903 19.34 -55.75 49.37
CA LEU A 903 18.74 -56.68 48.40
C LEU A 903 19.76 -57.77 48.05
N GLY A 904 19.35 -59.03 48.13
CA GLY A 904 20.19 -60.19 47.82
C GLY A 904 21.19 -60.60 48.90
N GLY A 905 21.17 -59.97 50.09
CA GLY A 905 22.11 -60.25 51.17
C GLY A 905 21.63 -59.85 52.57
N ASN A 906 22.45 -60.15 53.58
CA ASN A 906 22.26 -59.76 54.99
C ASN A 906 23.64 -59.51 55.65
N ARG A 907 23.69 -58.80 56.78
CA ARG A 907 24.90 -58.56 57.59
C ARG A 907 24.69 -59.06 59.03
N THR A 908 25.34 -60.15 59.44
CA THR A 908 25.38 -60.54 60.87
C THR A 908 26.53 -59.84 61.60
N GLY A 909 26.21 -58.89 62.48
CA GLY A 909 27.16 -58.13 63.29
C GLY A 909 26.73 -56.68 63.53
N GLY A 910 27.60 -55.84 64.13
CA GLY A 910 27.36 -54.39 64.29
C GLY A 910 27.17 -53.64 62.97
N CYS A 911 26.76 -52.36 63.01
CA CYS A 911 26.33 -51.61 61.81
C CYS A 911 27.40 -51.48 60.69
N GLN A 912 28.67 -51.80 60.96
CA GLN A 912 29.78 -51.76 60.00
C GLN A 912 30.42 -53.13 59.67
N SER A 913 29.75 -54.24 60.00
CA SER A 913 30.26 -55.60 59.74
C SER A 913 30.20 -55.96 58.25
N ALA A 914 31.06 -56.87 57.81
CA ALA A 914 31.02 -57.44 56.46
C ALA A 914 29.72 -58.28 56.25
N PRO A 915 29.16 -58.30 55.03
CA PRO A 915 27.97 -59.11 54.71
C PRO A 915 28.23 -60.62 54.80
N ASP A 916 27.19 -61.36 55.18
CA ASP A 916 27.23 -62.82 55.37
C ASP A 916 27.45 -63.55 54.06
N SER A 917 28.24 -64.62 54.07
CA SER A 917 28.56 -65.44 52.90
C SER A 917 27.41 -66.31 52.34
N ASN A 918 26.21 -66.24 52.93
CA ASN A 918 25.05 -67.02 52.49
C ASN A 918 24.24 -66.22 51.45
N PHE A 919 24.87 -65.98 50.29
CA PHE A 919 24.24 -65.30 49.17
C PHE A 919 23.49 -66.29 48.29
N MET A 920 22.44 -65.80 47.63
CA MET A 920 21.51 -66.64 46.91
C MET A 920 21.59 -66.37 45.40
N PRO A 921 21.84 -67.36 44.53
CA PRO A 921 21.80 -67.16 43.08
C PRO A 921 20.33 -67.13 42.59
N HIS A 922 19.80 -65.94 42.29
CA HIS A 922 18.43 -65.73 41.79
C HIS A 922 18.28 -64.35 41.12
N GLN A 923 17.17 -64.17 40.38
CA GLN A 923 16.82 -62.91 39.72
C GLN A 923 15.68 -62.22 40.48
N LEU A 924 15.79 -60.90 40.68
CA LEU A 924 14.72 -60.06 41.25
C LEU A 924 14.27 -58.99 40.27
N ASP A 925 13.01 -58.62 40.40
CA ASP A 925 12.34 -57.55 39.66
C ASP A 925 11.32 -56.87 40.60
N ASP A 926 11.05 -55.59 40.38
CA ASP A 926 9.94 -54.84 40.98
C ASP A 926 9.88 -54.93 42.53
N VAL A 927 11.01 -54.69 43.20
CA VAL A 927 11.12 -54.83 44.66
C VAL A 927 10.48 -53.64 45.37
N ARG A 928 9.50 -53.92 46.25
CA ARG A 928 8.74 -52.92 47.00
C ARG A 928 8.75 -53.21 48.48
N VAL A 929 8.91 -52.15 49.27
CA VAL A 929 8.83 -52.19 50.73
C VAL A 929 7.80 -51.15 51.20
N TYR A 930 6.88 -51.57 52.05
CA TYR A 930 5.82 -50.74 52.62
C TYR A 930 5.92 -50.72 54.15
N SER A 931 5.71 -49.56 54.78
CA SER A 931 5.62 -49.37 56.23
C SER A 931 4.23 -49.71 56.80
N ARG A 932 3.49 -50.57 56.11
CA ARG A 932 2.15 -51.04 56.50
C ARG A 932 1.89 -52.43 55.99
N ALA A 933 0.86 -53.06 56.54
CA ALA A 933 0.31 -54.30 56.00
C ALA A 933 -0.47 -54.02 54.70
N LEU A 934 -0.12 -54.73 53.62
CA LEU A 934 -0.91 -54.77 52.39
C LEU A 934 -2.07 -55.76 52.55
N SER A 935 -3.22 -55.40 52.00
CA SER A 935 -4.36 -56.30 51.88
C SER A 935 -4.12 -57.37 50.80
N ALA A 936 -4.86 -58.49 50.86
CA ALA A 936 -4.78 -59.53 49.83
C ALA A 936 -5.12 -59.01 48.42
N ALA A 937 -6.00 -58.01 48.31
CA ALA A 937 -6.33 -57.35 47.05
C ALA A 937 -5.13 -56.56 46.50
N GLU A 938 -4.45 -55.77 47.33
CA GLU A 938 -3.26 -55.01 46.94
C GLU A 938 -2.11 -55.94 46.54
N VAL A 939 -1.92 -57.07 47.23
CA VAL A 939 -0.92 -58.09 46.84
C VAL A 939 -1.25 -58.69 45.46
N THR A 940 -2.53 -58.96 45.18
CA THR A 940 -2.98 -59.46 43.88
C THR A 940 -2.81 -58.40 42.78
N MET A 941 -3.00 -57.12 43.10
CA MET A 941 -2.76 -56.01 42.18
C MET A 941 -1.29 -55.88 41.80
N LEU A 942 -0.37 -55.92 42.78
CA LEU A 942 1.08 -55.89 42.51
C LEU A 942 1.53 -57.08 41.64
N MET A 943 0.88 -58.24 41.78
CA MET A 943 1.08 -59.39 40.90
C MET A 943 0.55 -59.17 39.48
N ASN A 944 -0.56 -58.45 39.30
CA ASN A 944 -1.15 -58.22 37.97
C ASN A 944 -0.54 -57.00 37.26
N GLN A 945 0.38 -56.28 37.91
CA GLN A 945 1.02 -55.11 37.34
C GLN A 945 1.89 -55.49 36.12
N ALA A 946 1.70 -54.75 35.03
CA ALA A 946 2.57 -54.86 33.86
C ALA A 946 4.02 -54.47 34.21
N PRO A 947 5.03 -55.20 33.71
CA PRO A 947 6.46 -54.89 33.93
C PRO A 947 6.93 -53.58 33.28
#